data_AF-A0A4Y2T9S7-F1
#
_entry.id   AF-A0A4Y2T9S7-F1
#
_cell.length_a   1.000
_cell.length_b   1.000
_cell.length_c   1.000
_cell.angle_alpha   90.00
_cell.angle_beta   90.00
_cell.angle_gamma   90.00
#
_symmetry.space_group_name_H-M   'P 1'
#
loop_
_entity.id
_entity.type
_entity.pdbx_description
1 polymer ?
#
loop_
_entity_poly.entity_id
_entity_poly.type
_entity_poly.pdbx_seq_one_letter_code
_entity_poly.pdbx_strand_id
1 'polypeptide(L)'
;MPKARSRRSKKIKFHGNRFTRESVQECSSASASKLKDSSLICEEVLESKSEELTGNRIFDLQTLISVFSVLCCPSCFSSGLKLTEDSTFGLCSNFSLHCTNCSFIEGFCSSPKVKKSSNINKFFILGLRLAGRGYTAGKKLCSTLSLPFLSKSSFRHQEKAILECVEMCSQENMIRAAEEVRRLKVVPSNKIYSCGVSVDGTWQRRGYSSLNGCTTIISIDTGKVLDAEIMSHYCRTCKTNDNVRYKNKENHECSNYVGSSGNMEPVGVYRMFERSKRLRKLQYSQYYGDGDSKGFEEVKNIYGNNSVEKLECIGHVQKRVGSRLRKLKKNEKGLGGKGKLTDKFIDKLQNYYGIAIRSNVGNLVEMQSAVIAAFFHCCSGKNKEMHRQCPTGPNSWCKFQKAKFAGIKFVDKSPALPNSVVNSIKKTYMDLCDQKLLKKCLHGKTQNCNESFNNVVWSIVPKETFVELQTLRLGVNIAIILFNSGFAGLLPVFQKLGVLTGPDLKMFYWSLDNTRIVDSTRHSKPSVKQSRKKRRASKKSKILKFEAKEDDGAYAAKFENQFRNQRFKAKTKPKETVDERKRNTPKPHRSRKIKCWTCGLEGHVSRECEQKKKSKTHSAVGFCVANVSDARDRSQWILDSGCITHMCNNESFFEYIEPSNEKCVKLDDKSEAKVQGHGKTNFPAIVNRQRSYVHSNETLYLPSLSFNLLSVAKLTNLGFTVHFNGQTADIVNPLKDMKLKADRVGDLYFLRT
;
A
#
# COMPACT_ATOMS: atom_id res chain seq x y z
N MET A 1 33.18 28.53 -59.89
CA MET A 1 33.79 27.17 -59.84
C MET A 1 35.31 27.34 -59.84
N PRO A 2 36.03 26.77 -58.86
CA PRO A 2 36.78 25.53 -59.13
C PRO A 2 36.87 24.52 -57.95
N LYS A 3 36.80 23.25 -58.36
CA LYS A 3 37.41 21.98 -57.90
C LYS A 3 37.68 21.70 -56.40
N ALA A 4 37.06 20.60 -55.96
CA ALA A 4 37.19 19.92 -54.69
C ALA A 4 38.62 19.48 -54.31
N ARG A 5 38.93 19.55 -53.00
CA ARG A 5 39.99 18.76 -52.36
C ARG A 5 39.36 17.67 -51.50
N SER A 6 39.59 16.42 -51.88
CA SER A 6 39.17 15.23 -51.15
C SER A 6 40.01 15.05 -49.87
N ARG A 7 39.37 15.09 -48.69
CA ARG A 7 39.97 14.51 -47.48
C ARG A 7 39.61 13.03 -47.45
N ARG A 8 40.57 12.18 -47.84
CA ARG A 8 40.55 10.73 -47.64
C ARG A 8 40.20 10.41 -46.19
N SER A 9 38.99 9.92 -45.92
CA SER A 9 38.73 9.18 -44.68
C SER A 9 39.44 7.84 -44.79
N LYS A 10 40.55 7.64 -44.06
CA LYS A 10 41.10 6.29 -43.86
C LYS A 10 40.01 5.45 -43.18
N LYS A 11 39.36 4.55 -43.93
CA LYS A 11 38.51 3.50 -43.37
C LYS A 11 39.41 2.63 -42.49
N ILE A 12 39.36 2.83 -41.18
CA ILE A 12 39.91 1.86 -40.23
C ILE A 12 39.05 0.61 -40.40
N LYS A 13 39.60 -0.45 -41.02
CA LYS A 13 38.98 -1.76 -40.99
C LYS A 13 38.94 -2.21 -39.53
N PHE A 14 37.74 -2.37 -38.99
CA PHE A 14 37.53 -2.92 -37.66
C PHE A 14 37.94 -4.41 -37.68
N HIS A 15 39.00 -4.78 -36.95
CA HIS A 15 39.52 -6.15 -36.89
C HIS A 15 38.96 -6.93 -35.69
N GLY A 16 37.77 -6.57 -35.21
CA GLY A 16 37.14 -7.22 -34.06
C GLY A 16 37.87 -6.93 -32.74
N ASN A 17 37.14 -7.02 -31.63
CA ASN A 17 37.72 -7.16 -30.29
C ASN A 17 37.59 -8.64 -29.84
N ARG A 18 38.08 -8.99 -28.65
CA ARG A 18 38.11 -10.38 -28.13
C ARG A 18 36.76 -11.13 -28.10
N PHE A 19 35.64 -10.43 -28.30
CA PHE A 19 34.29 -11.00 -28.39
C PHE A 19 33.84 -11.33 -29.81
N THR A 20 34.67 -11.06 -30.83
CA THR A 20 34.31 -11.24 -32.25
C THR A 20 34.67 -12.64 -32.78
N ARG A 21 35.17 -13.52 -31.91
CA ARG A 21 35.62 -14.88 -32.25
C ARG A 21 35.02 -15.97 -31.36
N GLU A 22 33.95 -15.67 -30.64
CA GLU A 22 33.08 -16.74 -30.14
C GLU A 22 32.14 -17.10 -31.29
N SER A 23 32.22 -18.35 -31.75
CA SER A 23 31.19 -18.96 -32.58
C SER A 23 29.83 -18.61 -31.97
N VAL A 24 28.83 -18.39 -32.83
CA VAL A 24 27.46 -18.02 -32.42
C VAL A 24 26.92 -19.10 -31.48
N GLN A 25 27.20 -18.96 -30.20
CA GLN A 25 26.64 -19.79 -29.15
C GLN A 25 25.19 -19.33 -29.05
N GLU A 26 24.25 -20.23 -29.32
CA GLU A 26 22.83 -19.95 -29.23
C GLU A 26 22.56 -19.14 -27.95
N CYS A 27 22.03 -17.94 -28.13
CA CYS A 27 21.80 -17.00 -27.05
C CYS A 27 20.61 -17.48 -26.22
N SER A 28 20.79 -18.56 -25.46
CA SER A 28 19.78 -19.09 -24.56
C SER A 28 19.69 -18.16 -23.34
N SER A 29 18.49 -17.64 -23.08
CA SER A 29 18.28 -16.82 -21.88
C SER A 29 18.59 -17.62 -20.61
N ALA A 30 19.03 -16.96 -19.55
CA ALA A 30 19.29 -17.61 -18.26
C ALA A 30 18.04 -18.32 -17.67
N SER A 31 16.84 -18.00 -18.14
CA SER A 31 15.62 -18.75 -17.81
C SER A 31 15.48 -19.99 -18.67
N ALA A 32 15.74 -19.91 -19.97
CA ALA A 32 15.69 -21.06 -20.88
C ALA A 32 16.71 -22.13 -20.47
N SER A 33 17.93 -21.72 -20.07
CA SER A 33 18.95 -22.65 -19.61
C SER A 33 18.60 -23.38 -18.31
N LYS A 34 17.84 -22.74 -17.41
CA LYS A 34 17.42 -23.33 -16.11
C LYS A 34 16.19 -24.22 -16.21
N LEU A 35 15.39 -24.07 -17.25
CA LEU A 35 14.11 -24.75 -17.42
C LEU A 35 14.16 -25.88 -18.45
N LYS A 36 15.36 -26.25 -18.92
CA LYS A 36 15.53 -27.35 -19.88
C LYS A 36 14.91 -28.66 -19.40
N ASP A 37 15.03 -28.96 -18.11
CA ASP A 37 14.53 -30.21 -17.53
C ASP A 37 13.05 -30.15 -17.14
N SER A 38 12.41 -28.98 -17.23
CA SER A 38 11.00 -28.82 -16.84
C SER A 38 10.01 -29.47 -17.82
N SER A 39 10.41 -29.67 -19.07
CA SER A 39 9.61 -30.42 -20.05
C SER A 39 9.54 -31.89 -19.71
N LEU A 40 10.64 -32.49 -19.22
CA LEU A 40 10.70 -33.90 -18.83
C LEU A 40 9.73 -34.20 -17.66
N ILE A 41 9.67 -33.31 -16.67
CA ILE A 41 8.75 -33.42 -15.53
C ILE A 41 7.28 -33.33 -15.99
N CYS A 42 6.98 -32.54 -17.04
CA CYS A 42 5.61 -32.44 -17.55
C CYS A 42 5.18 -33.69 -18.34
N GLU A 43 6.12 -34.35 -19.03
CA GLU A 43 5.84 -35.57 -19.80
C GLU A 43 5.60 -36.78 -18.89
N GLU A 44 6.31 -36.89 -17.77
CA GLU A 44 6.10 -37.97 -16.77
C GLU A 44 4.74 -37.90 -16.04
N VAL A 45 4.07 -36.75 -16.03
CA VAL A 45 2.79 -36.52 -15.30
C VAL A 45 1.56 -36.65 -16.22
N LEU A 46 1.75 -36.68 -17.54
CA LEU A 46 0.65 -36.77 -18.52
C LEU A 46 0.27 -38.23 -18.82
N GLU A 47 -0.31 -38.93 -17.83
CA GLU A 47 -0.95 -40.24 -18.07
C GLU A 47 -2.39 -40.08 -18.60
N SER A 48 -2.64 -40.73 -19.75
CA SER A 48 -3.93 -40.98 -20.44
C SER A 48 -4.94 -39.82 -20.53
N LYS A 49 -5.20 -39.34 -21.76
CA LYS A 49 -6.39 -38.55 -22.06
C LYS A 49 -7.63 -39.42 -21.80
N SER A 50 -8.33 -39.20 -20.68
CA SER A 50 -9.68 -39.76 -20.53
C SER A 50 -10.65 -39.02 -21.45
N GLU A 51 -11.63 -39.72 -22.01
CA GLU A 51 -12.72 -39.13 -22.79
C GLU A 51 -13.75 -38.41 -21.90
N GLU A 52 -13.57 -38.45 -20.58
CA GLU A 52 -14.45 -37.81 -19.61
C GLU A 52 -14.13 -36.31 -19.43
N LEU A 53 -15.18 -35.51 -19.27
CA LEU A 53 -15.06 -34.10 -18.97
C LEU A 53 -14.45 -33.91 -17.57
N THR A 54 -13.20 -33.44 -17.51
CA THR A 54 -12.44 -33.25 -16.26
C THR A 54 -12.01 -31.79 -16.03
N GLY A 55 -11.62 -31.48 -14.79
CA GLY A 55 -11.08 -30.19 -14.38
C GLY A 55 -12.10 -29.20 -13.81
N ASN A 56 -11.61 -28.03 -13.37
CA ASN A 56 -12.43 -27.08 -12.61
C ASN A 56 -13.10 -26.05 -13.53
N ARG A 57 -14.38 -25.73 -13.26
CA ARG A 57 -15.17 -24.71 -13.96
C ARG A 57 -15.99 -23.89 -12.98
N ILE A 58 -16.33 -22.66 -13.37
CA ILE A 58 -17.19 -21.76 -12.60
C ILE A 58 -18.55 -21.70 -13.27
N PHE A 59 -19.59 -22.02 -12.50
CA PHE A 59 -20.98 -21.91 -12.91
C PHE A 59 -21.70 -20.80 -12.15
N ASP A 60 -22.49 -20.02 -12.89
CA ASP A 60 -23.55 -19.21 -12.32
C ASP A 60 -24.66 -20.15 -11.79
N LEU A 61 -25.15 -19.88 -10.58
CA LEU A 61 -26.14 -20.74 -9.94
C LEU A 61 -27.46 -20.80 -10.72
N GLN A 62 -27.88 -19.72 -11.39
CA GLN A 62 -29.11 -19.74 -12.18
C GLN A 62 -28.97 -20.64 -13.40
N THR A 63 -27.80 -20.60 -14.05
CA THR A 63 -27.46 -21.55 -15.12
C THR A 63 -27.52 -22.99 -14.59
N LEU A 64 -26.89 -23.26 -13.45
CA LEU A 64 -26.80 -24.61 -12.91
C LEU A 64 -28.18 -25.15 -12.48
N ILE A 65 -29.02 -24.32 -11.85
CA ILE A 65 -30.40 -24.67 -11.51
C ILE A 65 -31.21 -24.98 -12.77
N SER A 66 -31.04 -24.20 -13.84
CA SER A 66 -31.73 -24.44 -15.11
C SER A 66 -31.36 -25.80 -15.71
N VAL A 67 -30.08 -26.20 -15.62
CA VAL A 67 -29.63 -27.54 -16.05
C VAL A 67 -30.26 -28.64 -15.19
N PHE A 68 -30.25 -28.50 -13.87
CA PHE A 68 -30.85 -29.49 -12.97
C PHE A 68 -32.37 -29.57 -13.05
N SER A 69 -33.06 -28.56 -13.59
CA SER A 69 -34.49 -28.65 -13.88
C SER A 69 -34.82 -29.67 -14.98
N VAL A 70 -33.82 -30.08 -15.76
CA VAL A 70 -33.91 -31.04 -16.86
C VAL A 70 -33.14 -32.31 -16.50
N LEU A 71 -33.65 -33.09 -15.54
CA LEU A 71 -33.04 -34.37 -15.15
C LEU A 71 -33.26 -35.48 -16.18
N CYS A 72 -34.33 -35.37 -16.98
CA CYS A 72 -34.66 -36.27 -18.08
C CYS A 72 -34.64 -35.50 -19.39
N CYS A 73 -34.37 -36.19 -20.50
CA CYS A 73 -34.42 -35.58 -21.83
C CYS A 73 -35.82 -34.98 -22.09
N PRO A 74 -35.94 -33.68 -22.44
CA PRO A 74 -37.24 -33.07 -22.73
C PRO A 74 -37.98 -33.69 -23.93
N SER A 75 -37.24 -34.31 -24.86
CA SER A 75 -37.81 -34.88 -26.08
C SER A 75 -38.32 -36.31 -25.90
N CYS A 76 -37.57 -37.16 -25.19
CA CYS A 76 -37.91 -38.59 -25.07
C CYS A 76 -38.09 -39.08 -23.62
N PHE A 77 -37.98 -38.19 -22.64
CA PHE A 77 -38.14 -38.44 -21.20
C PHE A 77 -37.18 -39.49 -20.60
N SER A 78 -36.14 -39.90 -21.33
CA SER A 78 -35.13 -40.83 -20.82
C SER A 78 -34.11 -40.15 -19.90
N SER A 79 -33.50 -40.92 -18.99
CA SER A 79 -32.43 -40.47 -18.08
C SER A 79 -31.03 -40.45 -18.71
N GLY A 80 -30.95 -40.30 -20.05
CA GLY A 80 -29.72 -40.44 -20.83
C GLY A 80 -29.00 -39.13 -21.18
N LEU A 81 -29.11 -38.09 -20.36
CA LEU A 81 -28.46 -36.80 -20.66
C LEU A 81 -26.97 -36.82 -20.28
N LYS A 82 -26.10 -36.49 -21.26
CA LYS A 82 -24.66 -36.32 -21.09
C LYS A 82 -24.26 -34.86 -21.31
N LEU A 83 -23.37 -34.37 -20.45
CA LEU A 83 -22.80 -33.03 -20.54
C LEU A 83 -21.47 -33.07 -21.31
N THR A 84 -21.33 -32.21 -22.31
CA THR A 84 -20.10 -32.01 -23.08
C THR A 84 -19.68 -30.53 -23.03
N GLU A 85 -18.37 -30.26 -23.13
CA GLU A 85 -17.84 -28.89 -23.23
C GLU A 85 -17.38 -28.61 -24.67
N ASP A 86 -18.11 -27.75 -25.37
CA ASP A 86 -17.81 -27.44 -26.78
C ASP A 86 -16.61 -26.50 -26.92
N SER A 87 -16.47 -25.55 -25.99
CA SER A 87 -15.37 -24.58 -26.01
C SER A 87 -15.24 -23.79 -24.72
N THR A 88 -14.04 -23.24 -24.49
CA THR A 88 -13.75 -22.35 -23.36
C THR A 88 -13.46 -20.93 -23.84
N PHE A 89 -13.96 -19.94 -23.09
CA PHE A 89 -13.63 -18.54 -23.26
C PHE A 89 -13.25 -17.92 -21.91
N GLY A 90 -12.00 -18.12 -21.52
CA GLY A 90 -11.52 -17.70 -20.20
C GLY A 90 -12.22 -18.49 -19.10
N LEU A 91 -12.80 -17.80 -18.12
CA LEU A 91 -13.53 -18.42 -17.00
C LEU A 91 -14.96 -18.86 -17.37
N CYS A 92 -15.39 -18.65 -18.60
CA CYS A 92 -16.71 -19.06 -19.07
C CYS A 92 -16.58 -20.17 -20.10
N SER A 93 -17.34 -21.24 -19.90
CA SER A 93 -17.40 -22.38 -20.81
C SER A 93 -18.73 -22.43 -21.56
N ASN A 94 -18.68 -22.92 -22.80
CA ASN A 94 -19.84 -23.35 -23.56
C ASN A 94 -20.00 -24.85 -23.36
N PHE A 95 -21.18 -25.27 -22.95
CA PHE A 95 -21.55 -26.65 -22.74
C PHE A 95 -22.73 -27.02 -23.63
N SER A 96 -22.88 -28.31 -23.89
CA SER A 96 -24.07 -28.87 -24.52
C SER A 96 -24.57 -30.08 -23.73
N LEU A 97 -25.89 -30.22 -23.61
CA LEU A 97 -26.55 -31.42 -23.09
C LEU A 97 -26.99 -32.26 -24.27
N HIS A 98 -26.52 -33.50 -24.34
CA HIS A 98 -26.87 -34.46 -25.39
C HIS A 98 -27.65 -35.63 -24.80
N CYS A 99 -28.74 -36.04 -25.45
CA CYS A 99 -29.43 -37.28 -25.08
C CYS A 99 -28.78 -38.49 -25.79
N THR A 100 -28.51 -39.56 -25.05
CA THR A 100 -28.01 -40.83 -25.62
C THR A 100 -29.07 -41.63 -26.36
N ASN A 101 -30.35 -41.29 -26.20
CA ASN A 101 -31.49 -42.07 -26.71
C ASN A 101 -32.26 -41.35 -27.84
N CYS A 102 -31.96 -40.09 -28.13
CA CYS A 102 -32.58 -39.34 -29.24
C CYS A 102 -31.67 -38.19 -29.72
N SER A 103 -32.12 -37.42 -30.72
CA SER A 103 -31.35 -36.31 -31.32
C SER A 103 -31.38 -35.00 -30.51
N PHE A 104 -31.83 -35.02 -29.26
CA PHE A 104 -31.89 -33.82 -28.42
C PHE A 104 -30.50 -33.30 -28.08
N ILE A 105 -30.25 -32.02 -28.38
CA ILE A 105 -29.05 -31.28 -28.04
C ILE A 105 -29.45 -29.87 -27.63
N GLU A 106 -29.03 -29.42 -26.44
CA GLU A 106 -29.27 -28.05 -25.98
C GLU A 106 -27.98 -27.42 -25.45
N GLY A 107 -27.60 -26.29 -26.04
CA GLY A 107 -26.37 -25.57 -25.72
C GLY A 107 -26.59 -24.49 -24.66
N PHE A 108 -25.67 -24.37 -23.71
CA PHE A 108 -25.74 -23.36 -22.66
C PHE A 108 -24.34 -22.88 -22.23
N CYS A 109 -24.29 -21.77 -21.49
CA CYS A 109 -23.04 -21.16 -21.03
C CYS A 109 -22.94 -21.21 -19.51
N SER A 110 -21.75 -21.51 -18.99
CA SER A 110 -21.47 -21.55 -17.55
C SER A 110 -21.71 -20.22 -16.83
N SER A 111 -21.71 -19.10 -17.56
CA SER A 111 -22.05 -17.77 -17.07
C SER A 111 -22.71 -16.96 -18.18
N PRO A 112 -23.70 -16.09 -17.86
CA PRO A 112 -24.37 -15.26 -18.85
C PRO A 112 -23.39 -14.49 -19.76
N LYS A 113 -23.73 -14.45 -21.06
CA LYS A 113 -22.95 -13.77 -22.09
C LYS A 113 -23.76 -12.65 -22.72
N VAL A 114 -23.08 -11.54 -22.97
CA VAL A 114 -23.58 -10.46 -23.83
C VAL A 114 -22.62 -10.35 -25.01
N LYS A 115 -23.09 -10.71 -26.21
CA LYS A 115 -22.25 -10.91 -27.41
C LYS A 115 -21.11 -11.91 -27.10
N LYS A 116 -19.88 -11.64 -27.57
CA LYS A 116 -18.68 -12.47 -27.31
C LYS A 116 -18.04 -12.25 -25.93
N SER A 117 -18.76 -11.68 -24.96
CA SER A 117 -18.22 -11.34 -23.64
C SER A 117 -19.05 -11.94 -22.51
N SER A 118 -18.39 -12.63 -21.59
CA SER A 118 -19.02 -13.24 -20.42
C SER A 118 -18.87 -12.37 -19.17
N ASN A 119 -19.92 -12.34 -18.35
CA ASN A 119 -19.96 -11.56 -17.11
C ASN A 119 -18.83 -11.94 -16.15
N ILE A 120 -18.58 -13.24 -15.94
CA ILE A 120 -17.53 -13.71 -15.01
C ILE A 120 -16.14 -13.20 -15.39
N ASN A 121 -15.83 -13.12 -16.69
CA ASN A 121 -14.56 -12.57 -17.15
C ASN A 121 -14.42 -11.08 -16.84
N LYS A 122 -15.50 -10.29 -17.03
CA LYS A 122 -15.50 -8.85 -16.70
C LYS A 122 -15.31 -8.64 -15.19
N PHE A 123 -16.07 -9.37 -14.37
CA PHE A 123 -15.94 -9.33 -12.91
C PHE A 123 -14.52 -9.67 -12.47
N PHE A 124 -13.94 -10.74 -13.00
CA PHE A 124 -12.60 -11.18 -12.64
C PHE A 124 -11.52 -10.17 -13.05
N ILE A 125 -11.60 -9.59 -14.25
CA ILE A 125 -10.63 -8.59 -14.71
C ILE A 125 -10.70 -7.32 -13.87
N LEU A 126 -11.92 -6.83 -13.57
CA LEU A 126 -12.09 -5.67 -12.69
C LEU A 126 -11.60 -5.98 -11.27
N GLY A 127 -11.90 -7.17 -10.74
CA GLY A 127 -11.42 -7.64 -9.44
C GLY A 127 -9.89 -7.70 -9.36
N LEU A 128 -9.22 -8.20 -10.40
CA LEU A 128 -7.75 -8.17 -10.49
C LEU A 128 -7.23 -6.73 -10.43
N ARG A 129 -7.86 -5.79 -11.15
CA ARG A 129 -7.45 -4.38 -11.14
C ARG A 129 -7.64 -3.75 -9.77
N LEU A 130 -8.77 -3.99 -9.11
CA LEU A 130 -9.02 -3.54 -7.74
C LEU A 130 -7.97 -4.06 -6.76
N ALA A 131 -7.45 -5.27 -6.98
CA ALA A 131 -6.37 -5.87 -6.21
C ALA A 131 -4.94 -5.40 -6.61
N GLY A 132 -4.81 -4.46 -7.55
CA GLY A 132 -3.50 -4.01 -8.04
C GLY A 132 -2.79 -5.03 -8.93
N ARG A 133 -3.53 -5.97 -9.50
CA ARG A 133 -3.05 -7.10 -10.30
C ARG A 133 -3.53 -7.03 -11.74
N GLY A 134 -2.87 -7.78 -12.62
CA GLY A 134 -3.19 -7.83 -14.05
C GLY A 134 -3.00 -9.23 -14.63
N TYR A 135 -2.96 -9.31 -15.97
CA TYR A 135 -2.93 -10.56 -16.73
C TYR A 135 -2.06 -11.67 -16.12
N THR A 136 -0.77 -11.40 -15.88
CA THR A 136 0.17 -12.41 -15.38
C THR A 136 -0.22 -12.97 -14.02
N ALA A 137 -0.77 -12.13 -13.12
CA ALA A 137 -1.23 -12.59 -11.82
C ALA A 137 -2.54 -13.38 -11.93
N GLY A 138 -3.47 -12.94 -12.79
CA GLY A 138 -4.68 -13.70 -13.12
C GLY A 138 -4.36 -15.08 -13.69
N LYS A 139 -3.44 -15.15 -14.66
CA LYS A 139 -3.00 -16.42 -15.26
C LYS A 139 -2.42 -17.35 -14.20
N LYS A 140 -1.55 -16.85 -13.32
CA LYS A 140 -1.01 -17.65 -12.21
C LYS A 140 -2.11 -18.19 -11.29
N LEU A 141 -3.03 -17.32 -10.87
CA LEU A 141 -4.13 -17.70 -9.98
C LEU A 141 -5.01 -18.78 -10.62
N CYS A 142 -5.48 -18.58 -11.85
CA CYS A 142 -6.31 -19.54 -12.55
C CYS A 142 -5.57 -20.87 -12.80
N SER A 143 -4.30 -20.82 -13.21
CA SER A 143 -3.49 -22.04 -13.38
C SER A 143 -3.32 -22.82 -12.06
N THR A 144 -3.15 -22.14 -10.93
CA THR A 144 -3.08 -22.79 -9.61
C THR A 144 -4.40 -23.43 -9.19
N LEU A 145 -5.53 -22.86 -9.62
CA LEU A 145 -6.87 -23.38 -9.36
C LEU A 145 -7.34 -24.39 -10.41
N SER A 146 -6.49 -24.74 -11.38
CA SER A 146 -6.86 -25.57 -12.55
C SER A 146 -8.08 -25.03 -13.31
N LEU A 147 -8.19 -23.70 -13.39
CA LEU A 147 -9.25 -22.99 -14.13
C LEU A 147 -8.75 -22.53 -15.50
N PRO A 148 -9.59 -22.58 -16.55
CA PRO A 148 -9.28 -21.98 -17.85
C PRO A 148 -9.11 -20.46 -17.71
N PHE A 149 -8.27 -19.87 -18.55
CA PHE A 149 -7.99 -18.43 -18.49
C PHE A 149 -7.88 -17.79 -19.87
N LEU A 150 -8.16 -16.49 -19.93
CA LEU A 150 -8.16 -15.74 -21.18
C LEU A 150 -6.76 -15.72 -21.82
N SER A 151 -6.74 -15.67 -23.14
CA SER A 151 -5.55 -15.24 -23.88
C SER A 151 -5.21 -13.79 -23.52
N LYS A 152 -3.95 -13.39 -23.75
CA LYS A 152 -3.51 -12.02 -23.47
C LYS A 152 -4.28 -10.99 -24.30
N SER A 153 -4.60 -11.29 -25.56
CA SER A 153 -5.38 -10.41 -26.44
C SER A 153 -6.83 -10.26 -25.95
N SER A 154 -7.50 -11.38 -25.64
CA SER A 154 -8.87 -11.36 -25.12
C SER A 154 -8.97 -10.62 -23.79
N PHE A 155 -8.01 -10.82 -22.88
CA PHE A 155 -7.93 -10.05 -21.63
C PHE A 155 -7.88 -8.54 -21.89
N ARG A 156 -7.04 -8.09 -22.83
CA ARG A 156 -6.90 -6.67 -23.17
C ARG A 156 -8.16 -6.09 -23.82
N HIS A 157 -8.84 -6.87 -24.65
CA HIS A 157 -10.11 -6.45 -25.26
C HIS A 157 -11.18 -6.23 -24.19
N GLN A 158 -11.32 -7.16 -23.23
CA GLN A 158 -12.25 -7.00 -22.11
C GLN A 158 -11.86 -5.84 -21.19
N GLU A 159 -10.57 -5.67 -20.91
CA GLU A 159 -10.06 -4.54 -20.13
C GLU A 159 -10.39 -3.19 -20.78
N LYS A 160 -10.33 -3.10 -22.12
CA LYS A 160 -10.71 -1.89 -22.86
C LYS A 160 -12.20 -1.59 -22.73
N ALA A 161 -13.07 -2.60 -22.85
CA ALA A 161 -14.51 -2.42 -22.65
C ALA A 161 -14.84 -1.94 -21.22
N ILE A 162 -14.12 -2.46 -20.21
CA ILE A 162 -14.22 -1.98 -18.82
C ILE A 162 -13.77 -0.52 -18.71
N LEU A 163 -12.64 -0.17 -19.33
CA LEU A 163 -12.13 1.21 -19.34
C LEU A 163 -13.17 2.20 -19.86
N GLU A 164 -13.77 1.93 -21.03
CA GLU A 164 -14.76 2.83 -21.64
C GLU A 164 -15.93 3.11 -20.68
N CYS A 165 -16.48 2.07 -20.04
CA CYS A 165 -17.56 2.21 -19.06
C CYS A 165 -17.13 2.93 -17.77
N VAL A 166 -15.93 2.61 -17.27
CA VAL A 166 -15.37 3.23 -16.06
C VAL A 166 -15.11 4.72 -16.28
N GLU A 167 -14.63 5.12 -17.46
CA GLU A 167 -14.40 6.54 -17.78
C GLU A 167 -15.69 7.33 -17.81
N MET A 168 -16.73 6.81 -18.45
CA MET A 168 -18.05 7.43 -18.43
C MET A 168 -18.56 7.61 -16.99
N CYS A 169 -18.50 6.55 -16.18
CA CYS A 169 -18.95 6.61 -14.79
C CYS A 169 -18.12 7.56 -13.93
N SER A 170 -16.80 7.62 -14.15
CA SER A 170 -15.90 8.54 -13.47
C SER A 170 -16.20 10.01 -13.82
N GLN A 171 -16.52 10.30 -15.09
CA GLN A 171 -16.94 11.65 -15.48
C GLN A 171 -18.25 12.07 -14.83
N GLU A 172 -19.27 11.20 -14.84
CA GLU A 172 -20.52 11.44 -14.11
C GLU A 172 -20.29 11.62 -12.60
N ASN A 173 -19.39 10.82 -12.02
CA ASN A 173 -19.01 10.91 -10.62
C ASN A 173 -18.41 12.29 -10.26
N MET A 174 -17.49 12.79 -11.08
CA MET A 174 -16.90 14.13 -10.90
C MET A 174 -17.91 15.26 -11.15
N ILE A 175 -18.88 15.08 -12.05
CA ILE A 175 -20.00 16.04 -12.23
C ILE A 175 -20.83 16.12 -10.95
N ARG A 176 -21.23 14.98 -10.37
CA ARG A 176 -21.97 14.93 -9.11
C ARG A 176 -21.18 15.54 -7.94
N ALA A 177 -19.86 15.35 -7.91
CA ALA A 177 -19.00 15.99 -6.92
C ALA A 177 -18.97 17.52 -7.07
N ALA A 178 -18.96 18.04 -8.31
CA ALA A 178 -19.04 19.47 -8.57
C ALA A 178 -20.42 20.06 -8.22
N GLU A 179 -21.51 19.32 -8.45
CA GLU A 179 -22.86 19.69 -8.02
C GLU A 179 -22.96 19.83 -6.50
N GLU A 180 -22.33 18.92 -5.75
CA GLU A 180 -22.30 18.98 -4.29
C GLU A 180 -21.61 20.25 -3.77
N VAL A 181 -20.50 20.65 -4.41
CA VAL A 181 -19.84 21.93 -4.11
C VAL A 181 -20.78 23.11 -4.33
N ARG A 182 -21.57 23.11 -5.41
CA ARG A 182 -22.58 24.16 -5.67
C ARG A 182 -23.71 24.15 -4.64
N ARG A 183 -24.17 22.96 -4.22
CA ARG A 183 -25.26 22.80 -3.23
C ARG A 183 -24.89 23.34 -1.86
N LEU A 184 -23.64 23.18 -1.41
CA LEU A 184 -23.16 23.72 -0.12
C LEU A 184 -23.30 25.25 0.02
N LYS A 185 -23.54 25.96 -1.09
CA LYS A 185 -23.56 27.42 -1.16
C LYS A 185 -24.84 27.98 -1.79
N VAL A 186 -25.86 27.13 -1.97
CA VAL A 186 -27.19 27.50 -2.49
C VAL A 186 -27.10 28.20 -3.86
N VAL A 187 -26.23 27.70 -4.75
CA VAL A 187 -26.05 28.28 -6.09
C VAL A 187 -26.99 27.60 -7.10
N PRO A 188 -27.75 28.35 -7.91
CA PRO A 188 -28.55 27.79 -9.01
C PRO A 188 -27.72 26.95 -9.99
N SER A 189 -28.30 25.89 -10.55
CA SER A 189 -27.59 24.92 -11.41
C SER A 189 -26.98 25.50 -12.68
N ASN A 190 -27.51 26.64 -13.16
CA ASN A 190 -27.08 27.33 -14.37
C ASN A 190 -25.95 28.36 -14.15
N LYS A 191 -25.58 28.66 -12.91
CA LYS A 191 -24.52 29.65 -12.59
C LYS A 191 -23.17 28.98 -12.34
N ILE A 192 -22.11 29.67 -12.76
CA ILE A 192 -20.73 29.28 -12.44
C ILE A 192 -20.44 29.68 -11.00
N TYR A 193 -19.96 28.75 -10.19
CA TYR A 193 -19.57 29.01 -8.81
C TYR A 193 -18.05 29.01 -8.64
N SER A 194 -17.53 29.96 -7.86
CA SER A 194 -16.11 30.06 -7.53
C SER A 194 -15.75 29.24 -6.30
N CYS A 195 -14.79 28.33 -6.38
CA CYS A 195 -14.39 27.47 -5.26
C CYS A 195 -12.88 27.28 -5.11
N GLY A 196 -12.49 26.85 -3.91
CA GLY A 196 -11.12 26.49 -3.60
C GLY A 196 -10.80 25.03 -3.88
N VAL A 197 -9.63 24.80 -4.49
CA VAL A 197 -9.18 23.48 -4.90
C VAL A 197 -7.76 23.19 -4.46
N SER A 198 -7.52 21.97 -4.01
CA SER A 198 -6.18 21.42 -3.84
C SER A 198 -5.73 20.71 -5.10
N VAL A 199 -4.53 21.03 -5.55
CA VAL A 199 -3.94 20.49 -6.78
C VAL A 199 -2.66 19.72 -6.44
N ASP A 200 -2.52 18.52 -7.00
CA ASP A 200 -1.34 17.69 -6.80
C ASP A 200 -1.08 16.77 -8.00
N GLY A 201 0.20 16.64 -8.37
CA GLY A 201 0.70 15.70 -9.36
C GLY A 201 1.32 14.47 -8.72
N THR A 202 1.12 13.30 -9.33
CA THR A 202 1.78 12.07 -8.90
C THR A 202 2.24 11.22 -10.08
N TRP A 203 3.36 10.51 -9.88
CA TRP A 203 4.05 9.74 -10.91
C TRP A 203 4.16 8.26 -10.55
N GLN A 204 4.10 7.40 -11.56
CA GLN A 204 4.24 5.95 -11.38
C GLN A 204 5.63 5.57 -10.87
N ARG A 205 6.69 6.25 -11.34
CA ARG A 205 8.04 6.11 -10.79
C ARG A 205 8.46 7.37 -10.06
N ARG A 206 9.24 7.25 -8.98
CA ARG A 206 9.79 8.42 -8.28
C ARG A 206 10.88 9.08 -9.14
N GLY A 207 10.81 10.41 -9.26
CA GLY A 207 11.82 11.24 -9.92
C GLY A 207 11.46 11.66 -11.34
N TYR A 208 12.33 12.47 -11.95
CA TYR A 208 12.11 13.12 -13.24
C TYR A 208 12.06 12.17 -14.47
N SER A 209 12.18 10.85 -14.26
CA SER A 209 12.21 9.82 -15.31
C SER A 209 10.90 9.03 -15.46
N SER A 210 9.83 9.43 -14.77
CA SER A 210 8.55 8.73 -14.89
C SER A 210 7.90 8.95 -16.25
N LEU A 211 7.56 7.86 -16.92
CA LEU A 211 6.85 7.91 -18.21
C LEU A 211 5.37 8.24 -18.07
N ASN A 212 4.82 7.96 -16.89
CA ASN A 212 3.41 8.03 -16.55
C ASN A 212 3.19 8.94 -15.33
N GLY A 213 2.14 9.72 -15.37
CA GLY A 213 1.68 10.53 -14.24
C GLY A 213 0.21 10.90 -14.35
N CYS A 214 -0.34 11.39 -13.26
CA CYS A 214 -1.63 12.07 -13.26
C CYS A 214 -1.59 13.29 -12.35
N THR A 215 -2.38 14.28 -12.70
CA THR A 215 -2.60 15.50 -11.91
C THR A 215 -4.06 15.57 -11.56
N THR A 216 -4.38 15.93 -10.32
CA THR A 216 -5.75 15.94 -9.82
C THR A 216 -6.13 17.24 -9.15
N ILE A 217 -7.41 17.58 -9.29
CA ILE A 217 -8.08 18.69 -8.60
C ILE A 217 -9.07 18.09 -7.63
N ILE A 218 -8.91 18.43 -6.35
CA ILE A 218 -9.80 18.00 -5.26
C ILE A 218 -10.40 19.25 -4.64
N SER A 219 -11.72 19.24 -4.41
CA SER A 219 -12.42 20.32 -3.70
C SER A 219 -11.92 20.43 -2.26
N ILE A 220 -11.62 21.64 -1.80
CA ILE A 220 -11.30 21.89 -0.38
C ILE A 220 -12.53 21.75 0.51
N ASP A 221 -13.72 22.03 -0.02
CA ASP A 221 -14.97 22.04 0.75
C ASP A 221 -15.50 20.62 0.97
N THR A 222 -15.54 19.79 -0.07
CA THR A 222 -16.10 18.42 -0.01
C THR A 222 -15.02 17.35 0.17
N GLY A 223 -13.76 17.66 -0.15
CA GLY A 223 -12.68 16.67 -0.18
C GLY A 223 -12.79 15.66 -1.34
N LYS A 224 -13.71 15.85 -2.30
CA LYS A 224 -13.91 14.98 -3.47
C LYS A 224 -13.10 15.45 -4.68
N VAL A 225 -12.68 14.49 -5.51
CA VAL A 225 -12.03 14.75 -6.80
C VAL A 225 -13.05 15.39 -7.74
N LEU A 226 -12.67 16.55 -8.29
CA LEU A 226 -13.46 17.32 -9.26
C LEU A 226 -12.94 17.14 -10.69
N ASP A 227 -11.63 16.94 -10.86
CA ASP A 227 -11.04 16.71 -12.17
C ASP A 227 -9.71 15.96 -12.06
N ALA A 228 -9.33 15.28 -13.14
CA ALA A 228 -8.05 14.60 -13.27
C ALA A 228 -7.53 14.64 -14.71
N GLU A 229 -6.24 14.91 -14.87
CA GLU A 229 -5.53 14.79 -16.14
C GLU A 229 -4.52 13.64 -16.05
N ILE A 230 -4.70 12.63 -16.90
CA ILE A 230 -3.88 11.42 -16.94
C ILE A 230 -2.94 11.52 -18.13
N MET A 231 -1.63 11.41 -17.91
CA MET A 231 -0.63 11.65 -18.96
C MET A 231 0.40 10.52 -19.05
N SER A 232 0.77 10.19 -20.28
CA SER A 232 1.90 9.33 -20.61
C SER A 232 2.66 9.88 -21.81
N HIS A 233 3.99 9.89 -21.74
CA HIS A 233 4.87 10.13 -22.90
C HIS A 233 5.48 8.85 -23.47
N TYR A 234 4.90 7.69 -23.12
CA TYR A 234 5.34 6.39 -23.63
C TYR A 234 4.26 5.73 -24.47
N CYS A 235 4.65 5.30 -25.66
CA CYS A 235 3.90 4.37 -26.48
C CYS A 235 4.82 3.22 -26.88
N ARG A 236 4.39 1.96 -26.67
CA ARG A 236 5.17 0.80 -27.11
C ARG A 236 5.27 0.74 -28.63
N THR A 237 4.13 0.87 -29.32
CA THR A 237 4.04 0.78 -30.78
C THR A 237 4.98 1.78 -31.47
N CYS A 238 4.98 3.03 -31.02
CA CYS A 238 5.87 4.07 -31.56
C CYS A 238 7.34 3.89 -31.21
N LYS A 239 7.68 3.11 -30.18
CA LYS A 239 9.08 2.80 -29.83
C LYS A 239 9.62 1.57 -30.52
N THR A 240 8.76 0.62 -30.88
CA THR A 240 9.18 -0.60 -31.59
C THR A 240 9.24 -0.40 -33.09
N ASN A 241 8.47 0.54 -33.63
CA ASN A 241 8.42 0.82 -35.07
C ASN A 241 8.98 2.24 -35.32
N ASP A 242 10.26 2.35 -35.71
CA ASP A 242 10.86 3.61 -36.19
C ASP A 242 10.31 4.05 -37.57
N ASN A 243 9.50 3.21 -38.22
CA ASN A 243 8.93 3.49 -39.54
C ASN A 243 7.71 4.42 -39.45
N VAL A 244 7.84 5.58 -40.11
CA VAL A 244 6.84 6.66 -40.24
C VAL A 244 5.44 6.17 -40.66
N ARG A 245 5.35 5.03 -41.37
CA ARG A 245 4.09 4.38 -41.80
C ARG A 245 3.11 4.05 -40.67
N TYR A 246 3.55 3.89 -39.42
CA TYR A 246 2.67 3.53 -38.29
C TYR A 246 2.22 4.71 -37.42
N LYS A 247 2.73 5.92 -37.64
CA LYS A 247 2.26 7.13 -36.94
C LYS A 247 0.83 7.52 -37.36
N ASN A 248 0.40 7.12 -38.56
CA ASN A 248 -0.89 7.44 -39.16
C ASN A 248 -1.84 6.22 -39.30
N LYS A 249 -1.80 5.24 -38.39
CA LYS A 249 -2.94 4.30 -38.28
C LYS A 249 -4.06 5.03 -37.54
N GLU A 250 -5.18 5.29 -38.21
CA GLU A 250 -6.37 6.00 -37.69
C GLU A 250 -6.90 5.47 -36.34
N ASN A 251 -6.50 4.25 -35.93
CA ASN A 251 -6.95 3.60 -34.70
C ASN A 251 -5.87 3.43 -33.60
N HIS A 252 -4.69 4.08 -33.72
CA HIS A 252 -3.65 3.98 -32.69
C HIS A 252 -3.75 5.09 -31.63
N GLU A 253 -4.07 4.72 -30.38
CA GLU A 253 -3.97 5.67 -29.26
C GLU A 253 -2.52 5.76 -28.75
N CYS A 254 -1.87 6.88 -29.05
CA CYS A 254 -0.47 7.16 -28.74
C CYS A 254 -0.29 7.78 -27.35
N SER A 255 0.94 8.20 -27.03
CA SER A 255 1.22 9.09 -25.90
C SER A 255 0.44 10.40 -26.04
N ASN A 256 -0.21 10.83 -24.96
CA ASN A 256 -1.02 12.05 -24.92
C ASN A 256 -0.28 13.25 -24.32
N TYR A 257 1.04 13.12 -24.11
CA TYR A 257 1.89 14.17 -23.59
C TYR A 257 3.30 14.12 -24.19
N VAL A 258 3.84 15.30 -24.50
CA VAL A 258 5.22 15.50 -24.98
C VAL A 258 5.90 16.49 -24.04
N GLY A 259 7.08 16.13 -23.52
CA GLY A 259 7.85 16.98 -22.61
C GLY A 259 8.44 16.22 -21.44
N SER A 260 8.98 16.96 -20.47
CA SER A 260 9.57 16.35 -19.27
C SER A 260 8.51 15.90 -18.27
N SER A 261 8.80 14.87 -17.48
CA SER A 261 7.91 14.35 -16.43
C SER A 261 7.54 15.41 -15.38
N GLY A 262 8.46 16.34 -15.09
CA GLY A 262 8.21 17.43 -14.14
C GLY A 262 7.26 18.51 -14.68
N ASN A 263 7.11 18.60 -15.99
CA ASN A 263 6.21 19.56 -16.64
C ASN A 263 4.79 19.00 -16.89
N MET A 264 4.58 17.70 -16.59
CA MET A 264 3.24 17.10 -16.64
C MET A 264 2.29 17.77 -15.64
N GLU A 265 2.75 18.12 -14.44
CA GLU A 265 1.89 18.76 -13.44
C GLU A 265 1.38 20.12 -13.93
N PRO A 266 2.24 21.11 -14.30
CA PRO A 266 1.77 22.39 -14.84
C PRO A 266 0.79 22.26 -16.01
N VAL A 267 1.10 21.39 -16.98
CA VAL A 267 0.22 21.15 -18.13
C VAL A 267 -1.12 20.55 -17.71
N GLY A 268 -1.11 19.61 -16.75
CA GLY A 268 -2.33 19.04 -16.19
C GLY A 268 -3.17 20.07 -15.44
N VAL A 269 -2.53 20.93 -14.64
CA VAL A 269 -3.20 22.04 -13.94
C VAL A 269 -3.88 22.95 -14.96
N TYR A 270 -3.16 23.44 -15.96
CA TYR A 270 -3.69 24.32 -16.99
C TYR A 270 -4.92 23.71 -17.68
N ARG A 271 -4.82 22.48 -18.20
CA ARG A 271 -5.91 21.80 -18.93
C ARG A 271 -7.17 21.64 -18.07
N MET A 272 -7.01 21.30 -16.79
CA MET A 272 -8.15 21.13 -15.88
C MET A 272 -8.80 22.46 -15.48
N PHE A 273 -8.02 23.53 -15.31
CA PHE A 273 -8.58 24.87 -15.06
C PHE A 273 -9.31 25.39 -16.31
N GLU A 274 -8.71 25.29 -17.49
CA GLU A 274 -9.30 25.72 -18.77
C GLU A 274 -10.69 25.10 -19.00
N ARG A 275 -10.84 23.79 -18.75
CA ARG A 275 -12.11 23.08 -18.98
C ARG A 275 -13.10 23.14 -17.80
N SER A 276 -12.73 23.72 -16.66
CA SER A 276 -13.51 23.68 -15.41
C SER A 276 -14.92 24.30 -15.54
N LYS A 277 -15.01 25.50 -16.10
CA LYS A 277 -16.30 26.20 -16.30
C LYS A 277 -17.24 25.41 -17.19
N ARG A 278 -16.71 24.83 -18.28
CA ARG A 278 -17.48 24.06 -19.26
C ARG A 278 -17.93 22.72 -18.71
N LEU A 279 -17.01 21.92 -18.17
CA LEU A 279 -17.28 20.54 -17.77
C LEU A 279 -17.88 20.43 -16.37
N ARG A 280 -17.54 21.35 -15.47
CA ARG A 280 -17.90 21.27 -14.04
C ARG A 280 -18.81 22.41 -13.59
N LYS A 281 -19.03 23.47 -14.38
CA LYS A 281 -19.73 24.70 -13.96
C LYS A 281 -19.12 25.30 -12.67
N LEU A 282 -17.80 25.19 -12.54
CA LEU A 282 -17.02 25.74 -11.43
C LEU A 282 -15.90 26.63 -11.99
N GLN A 283 -15.57 27.68 -11.25
CA GLN A 283 -14.37 28.50 -11.44
C GLN A 283 -13.44 28.26 -10.25
N TYR A 284 -12.25 27.74 -10.51
CA TYR A 284 -11.29 27.48 -9.42
C TYR A 284 -10.57 28.78 -9.03
N SER A 285 -11.12 29.50 -8.06
CA SER A 285 -10.62 30.83 -7.65
C SER A 285 -9.52 30.77 -6.60
N GLN A 286 -9.37 29.66 -5.86
CA GLN A 286 -8.33 29.51 -4.86
C GLN A 286 -7.52 28.23 -5.11
N TYR A 287 -6.21 28.37 -5.23
CA TYR A 287 -5.27 27.29 -5.47
C TYR A 287 -4.55 26.92 -4.19
N TYR A 288 -4.82 25.73 -3.66
CA TYR A 288 -4.12 25.16 -2.52
C TYR A 288 -3.06 24.20 -3.03
N GLY A 289 -1.79 24.55 -2.85
CA GLY A 289 -0.68 23.71 -3.29
C GLY A 289 0.58 23.96 -2.50
N ASP A 290 1.55 23.06 -2.61
CA ASP A 290 2.86 23.26 -2.00
C ASP A 290 3.60 24.43 -2.69
N GLY A 291 4.00 25.43 -1.91
CA GLY A 291 4.99 26.47 -2.26
C GLY A 291 4.91 27.06 -3.68
N ASP A 292 6.08 27.39 -4.23
CA ASP A 292 6.30 27.84 -5.61
C ASP A 292 5.94 26.69 -6.57
N SER A 293 4.65 26.56 -6.83
CA SER A 293 4.11 25.58 -7.77
C SER A 293 4.14 26.21 -9.16
N LYS A 294 4.95 25.66 -10.07
CA LYS A 294 4.92 26.02 -11.49
C LYS A 294 3.49 25.94 -12.06
N GLY A 295 2.69 24.99 -11.57
CA GLY A 295 1.28 24.88 -11.96
C GLY A 295 0.43 26.09 -11.55
N PHE A 296 0.72 26.76 -10.43
CA PHE A 296 0.02 28.00 -10.06
C PHE A 296 0.36 29.13 -11.04
N GLU A 297 1.63 29.28 -11.41
CA GLU A 297 2.06 30.34 -12.35
C GLU A 297 1.36 30.23 -13.70
N GLU A 298 1.09 29.01 -14.18
CA GLU A 298 0.34 28.76 -15.42
C GLU A 298 -1.14 29.18 -15.35
N VAL A 299 -1.74 29.23 -14.15
CA VAL A 299 -3.19 29.45 -14.00
C VAL A 299 -3.58 30.71 -13.23
N LYS A 300 -2.63 31.46 -12.67
CA LYS A 300 -2.90 32.67 -11.88
C LYS A 300 -3.81 33.68 -12.58
N ASN A 301 -3.73 33.73 -13.92
CA ASN A 301 -4.46 34.67 -14.76
C ASN A 301 -5.48 34.00 -15.70
N ILE A 302 -5.77 32.70 -15.54
CA ILE A 302 -6.51 31.92 -16.55
C ILE A 302 -7.97 32.38 -16.75
N TYR A 303 -8.58 33.03 -15.75
CA TYR A 303 -9.93 33.58 -15.86
C TYR A 303 -9.94 35.13 -15.86
N GLY A 304 -8.79 35.75 -16.11
CA GLY A 304 -8.57 37.20 -15.97
C GLY A 304 -7.43 37.52 -15.01
N ASN A 305 -7.02 38.79 -14.96
CA ASN A 305 -5.85 39.22 -14.18
C ASN A 305 -6.01 38.92 -12.68
N ASN A 306 -5.05 38.20 -12.09
CA ASN A 306 -5.05 37.73 -10.70
C ASN A 306 -6.35 37.00 -10.29
N SER A 307 -6.96 36.27 -11.23
CA SER A 307 -8.24 35.57 -11.01
C SER A 307 -8.13 34.36 -10.08
N VAL A 308 -6.92 33.86 -9.84
CA VAL A 308 -6.68 32.72 -8.94
C VAL A 308 -5.76 33.13 -7.79
N GLU A 309 -6.26 32.99 -6.56
CA GLU A 309 -5.51 33.27 -5.34
C GLU A 309 -4.70 32.05 -4.90
N LYS A 310 -3.39 32.21 -4.65
CA LYS A 310 -2.54 31.16 -4.10
C LYS A 310 -2.64 31.08 -2.58
N LEU A 311 -3.11 29.93 -2.09
CA LEU A 311 -3.15 29.57 -0.67
C LEU A 311 -2.18 28.42 -0.35
N GLU A 312 -1.84 28.29 0.92
CA GLU A 312 -0.80 27.37 1.41
C GLU A 312 -1.37 26.27 2.28
N CYS A 313 -0.88 25.04 2.09
CA CYS A 313 -1.18 23.92 2.98
C CYS A 313 -0.44 24.08 4.30
N ILE A 314 -1.16 24.12 5.43
CA ILE A 314 -0.53 24.28 6.76
C ILE A 314 0.50 23.18 7.05
N GLY A 315 0.28 21.97 6.53
CA GLY A 315 1.19 20.84 6.67
C GLY A 315 2.48 21.03 5.88
N HIS A 316 2.39 21.59 4.67
CA HIS A 316 3.56 21.90 3.84
C HIS A 316 4.36 23.07 4.42
N VAL A 317 3.70 24.13 4.89
CA VAL A 317 4.37 25.24 5.57
C VAL A 317 5.07 24.76 6.86
N GLN A 318 4.45 23.87 7.63
CA GLN A 318 5.10 23.21 8.77
C GLN A 318 6.33 22.38 8.34
N LYS A 319 6.22 21.62 7.25
CA LYS A 319 7.35 20.82 6.70
C LYS A 319 8.49 21.73 6.21
N ARG A 320 8.16 22.91 5.64
CA ARG A 320 9.10 23.91 5.09
C ARG A 320 10.10 24.41 6.13
N VAL A 321 9.66 24.61 7.38
CA VAL A 321 10.55 24.96 8.52
C VAL A 321 11.70 23.97 8.63
N GLY A 322 11.41 22.67 8.65
CA GLY A 322 12.45 21.67 8.79
C GLY A 322 13.31 21.48 7.56
N SER A 323 12.74 21.61 6.36
CA SER A 323 13.50 21.54 5.12
C SER A 323 14.53 22.68 5.05
N ARG A 324 14.12 23.92 5.37
CA ARG A 324 15.04 25.08 5.38
C ARG A 324 16.12 24.94 6.45
N LEU A 325 15.76 24.56 7.67
CA LEU A 325 16.75 24.39 8.76
C LEU A 325 17.72 23.23 8.51
N ARG A 326 17.26 22.12 7.90
CA ARG A 326 18.16 21.01 7.51
C ARG A 326 19.09 21.43 6.37
N LYS A 327 18.61 22.22 5.41
CA LYS A 327 19.44 22.79 4.34
C LYS A 327 20.50 23.73 4.93
N LEU A 328 20.11 24.61 5.86
CA LEU A 328 21.03 25.51 6.57
C LEU A 328 22.10 24.72 7.34
N LYS A 329 21.68 23.73 8.13
CA LYS A 329 22.57 22.81 8.86
C LYS A 329 23.58 22.11 7.96
N LYS A 330 23.17 21.75 6.73
CA LYS A 330 24.05 21.11 5.74
C LYS A 330 25.05 22.10 5.13
N ASN A 331 24.63 23.34 4.92
CA ASN A 331 25.43 24.35 4.23
C ASN A 331 26.45 25.04 5.15
N GLU A 332 26.12 25.28 6.42
CA GLU A 332 27.07 25.88 7.36
C GLU A 332 27.75 24.80 8.21
N LYS A 333 29.07 24.68 8.06
CA LYS A 333 29.88 23.76 8.85
C LYS A 333 29.82 24.15 10.33
N GLY A 334 29.68 23.16 11.22
CA GLY A 334 29.70 23.37 12.67
C GLY A 334 28.35 23.74 13.31
N LEU A 335 27.27 23.92 12.54
CA LEU A 335 25.90 24.09 13.06
C LEU A 335 25.33 22.82 13.70
N GLY A 336 25.68 21.65 13.17
CA GLY A 336 25.22 20.35 13.66
C GLY A 336 26.04 19.81 14.83
N GLY A 337 25.48 18.84 15.56
CA GLY A 337 26.18 18.11 16.62
C GLY A 337 25.42 18.06 17.96
N LYS A 338 25.94 17.28 18.91
CA LYS A 338 25.40 17.19 20.28
C LYS A 338 25.45 18.58 20.93
N GLY A 339 24.34 19.03 21.51
CA GLY A 339 24.23 20.37 22.10
C GLY A 339 24.04 21.53 21.11
N LYS A 340 23.93 21.26 19.80
CA LYS A 340 23.70 22.27 18.74
C LYS A 340 22.40 21.98 17.97
N LEU A 341 22.35 22.28 16.67
CA LEU A 341 21.17 22.06 15.83
C LEU A 341 21.02 20.57 15.46
N THR A 342 20.21 19.85 16.24
CA THR A 342 19.90 18.43 16.00
C THR A 342 18.60 18.25 15.22
N ASP A 343 18.44 17.13 14.52
CA ASP A 343 17.20 16.83 13.79
C ASP A 343 15.99 16.70 14.73
N LYS A 344 16.22 16.22 15.96
CA LYS A 344 15.21 16.18 17.02
C LYS A 344 14.76 17.58 17.43
N PHE A 345 15.69 18.53 17.50
CA PHE A 345 15.37 19.93 17.75
C PHE A 345 14.61 20.57 16.59
N ILE A 346 15.05 20.30 15.35
CA ILE A 346 14.32 20.75 14.15
C ILE A 346 12.89 20.19 14.15
N ASP A 347 12.70 18.91 14.43
CA ASP A 347 11.36 18.30 14.55
C ASP A 347 10.53 18.95 15.67
N LYS A 348 11.15 19.31 16.81
CA LYS A 348 10.49 20.06 17.89
C LYS A 348 9.99 21.41 17.37
N LEU A 349 10.85 22.22 16.76
CA LEU A 349 10.49 23.52 16.17
C LEU A 349 9.36 23.40 15.15
N GLN A 350 9.46 22.43 14.23
CA GLN A 350 8.40 22.16 13.24
C GLN A 350 7.05 21.86 13.92
N ASN A 351 7.05 21.06 14.98
CA ASN A 351 5.81 20.71 15.68
C ASN A 351 5.19 21.92 16.37
N TYR A 352 5.98 22.72 17.10
CA TYR A 352 5.48 23.94 17.75
C TYR A 352 4.97 24.96 16.73
N TYR A 353 5.69 25.15 15.62
CA TYR A 353 5.27 26.03 14.53
C TYR A 353 3.91 25.60 13.95
N GLY A 354 3.74 24.30 13.68
CA GLY A 354 2.47 23.78 13.18
C GLY A 354 1.32 23.85 14.19
N ILE A 355 1.60 23.76 15.50
CA ILE A 355 0.61 23.99 16.56
C ILE A 355 0.20 25.46 16.55
N ALA A 356 1.16 26.38 16.54
CA ALA A 356 0.91 27.82 16.51
C ALA A 356 0.02 28.24 15.34
N ILE A 357 0.24 27.71 14.13
CA ILE A 357 -0.66 27.97 12.99
C ILE A 357 -2.07 27.41 13.24
N ARG A 358 -2.19 26.15 13.67
CA ARG A 358 -3.49 25.50 13.84
C ARG A 358 -4.33 26.09 14.98
N SER A 359 -3.68 26.60 16.01
CA SER A 359 -4.34 27.19 17.18
C SER A 359 -4.82 28.62 16.95
N ASN A 360 -4.39 29.27 15.87
CA ASN A 360 -4.70 30.69 15.59
C ASN A 360 -5.27 30.87 14.17
N VAL A 361 -6.00 29.87 13.66
CA VAL A 361 -6.75 29.95 12.39
C VAL A 361 -7.72 31.13 12.45
N GLY A 362 -7.78 31.94 11.40
CA GLY A 362 -8.60 33.16 11.35
C GLY A 362 -7.98 34.41 11.97
N ASN A 363 -6.91 34.33 12.76
CA ASN A 363 -6.26 35.50 13.37
C ASN A 363 -4.78 35.63 12.96
N LEU A 364 -4.48 36.57 12.06
CA LEU A 364 -3.14 36.75 11.50
C LEU A 364 -2.12 37.24 12.54
N VAL A 365 -2.54 38.17 13.39
CA VAL A 365 -1.66 38.80 14.39
C VAL A 365 -1.29 37.79 15.47
N GLU A 366 -2.28 37.06 15.98
CA GLU A 366 -2.05 36.01 16.97
C GLU A 366 -1.26 34.84 16.37
N MET A 367 -1.54 34.45 15.13
CA MET A 367 -0.77 33.42 14.43
C MET A 367 0.70 33.80 14.32
N GLN A 368 0.99 35.04 13.91
CA GLN A 368 2.37 35.54 13.82
C GLN A 368 3.05 35.57 15.19
N SER A 369 2.38 36.14 16.18
CA SER A 369 2.87 36.19 17.56
C SER A 369 3.19 34.78 18.09
N ALA A 370 2.30 33.82 17.86
CA ALA A 370 2.45 32.45 18.32
C ALA A 370 3.60 31.70 17.62
N VAL A 371 3.82 31.89 16.30
CA VAL A 371 4.97 31.26 15.62
C VAL A 371 6.30 31.87 16.07
N ILE A 372 6.35 33.18 16.35
CA ILE A 372 7.53 33.83 16.92
C ILE A 372 7.79 33.31 18.34
N ALA A 373 6.74 33.21 19.16
CA ALA A 373 6.81 32.65 20.51
C ALA A 373 7.32 31.20 20.51
N ALA A 374 6.87 30.38 19.55
CA ALA A 374 7.31 29.01 19.39
C ALA A 374 8.83 28.89 19.18
N PHE A 375 9.44 29.81 18.42
CA PHE A 375 10.89 29.86 18.24
C PHE A 375 11.63 30.09 19.54
N PHE A 376 11.32 31.20 20.22
CA PHE A 376 11.99 31.61 21.44
C PHE A 376 11.76 30.59 22.57
N HIS A 377 10.55 30.06 22.69
CA HIS A 377 10.24 28.97 23.60
C HIS A 377 11.12 27.75 23.37
N CYS A 378 11.31 27.35 22.11
CA CYS A 378 12.13 26.18 21.81
C CYS A 378 13.61 26.41 22.10
N CYS A 379 14.11 27.63 21.87
CA CYS A 379 15.50 28.02 22.13
C CYS A 379 15.84 28.28 23.60
N SER A 380 14.83 28.43 24.46
CA SER A 380 14.96 28.56 25.92
C SER A 380 15.58 27.30 26.54
N GLY A 381 16.25 27.44 27.67
CA GLY A 381 16.80 26.31 28.44
C GLY A 381 17.44 26.73 29.75
N LYS A 382 18.12 25.77 30.41
CA LYS A 382 18.84 25.97 31.67
C LYS A 382 19.82 27.14 31.52
N ASN A 383 19.71 28.14 32.39
CA ASN A 383 20.50 29.38 32.43
C ASN A 383 20.25 30.37 31.27
N LYS A 384 19.18 30.19 30.47
CA LYS A 384 18.81 31.12 29.40
C LYS A 384 17.30 31.12 29.15
N GLU A 385 16.59 32.00 29.86
CA GLU A 385 15.14 32.12 29.77
C GLU A 385 14.70 32.98 28.57
N MET A 386 13.98 32.38 27.62
CA MET A 386 13.47 33.06 26.42
C MET A 386 11.93 32.95 26.29
N HIS A 387 11.23 33.01 27.43
CA HIS A 387 9.76 32.80 27.47
C HIS A 387 8.93 34.09 27.37
N ARG A 388 9.56 35.26 27.21
CA ARG A 388 8.87 36.57 27.23
C ARG A 388 7.74 36.67 26.18
N GLN A 389 7.95 36.07 25.02
CA GLN A 389 7.00 36.08 23.90
C GLN A 389 5.89 35.01 24.04
N CYS A 390 5.99 34.11 25.02
CA CYS A 390 4.94 33.12 25.27
C CYS A 390 3.71 33.80 25.89
N PRO A 391 2.48 33.29 25.61
CA PRO A 391 1.27 33.82 26.24
C PRO A 391 1.36 33.74 27.76
N THR A 392 0.81 34.71 28.46
CA THR A 392 0.75 34.78 29.92
C THR A 392 -0.54 34.13 30.45
N GLY A 393 -0.62 33.95 31.77
CA GLY A 393 -1.84 33.47 32.43
C GLY A 393 -1.95 31.94 32.55
N PRO A 394 -3.04 31.46 33.18
CA PRO A 394 -3.21 30.05 33.56
C PRO A 394 -3.44 29.16 32.34
N ASN A 395 -3.92 29.71 31.23
CA ASN A 395 -4.18 28.98 29.98
C ASN A 395 -2.97 28.91 29.05
N SER A 396 -1.82 29.47 29.44
CA SER A 396 -0.61 29.45 28.62
C SER A 396 -0.15 28.01 28.31
N TRP A 397 0.20 27.72 27.07
CA TRP A 397 0.84 26.45 26.73
C TRP A 397 2.31 26.38 27.22
N CYS A 398 2.89 27.52 27.62
CA CYS A 398 4.24 27.60 28.17
C CYS A 398 4.24 27.30 29.68
N LYS A 399 4.90 26.22 30.08
CA LYS A 399 5.02 25.83 31.49
C LYS A 399 5.67 26.90 32.37
N PHE A 400 6.65 27.64 31.86
CA PHE A 400 7.28 28.75 32.57
C PHE A 400 6.27 29.85 32.88
N GLN A 401 5.49 30.30 31.89
CA GLN A 401 4.50 31.37 32.10
C GLN A 401 3.37 30.93 33.04
N LYS A 402 2.95 29.66 32.96
CA LYS A 402 2.02 29.06 33.94
C LYS A 402 2.56 29.09 35.35
N ALA A 403 3.82 28.66 35.54
CA ALA A 403 4.46 28.65 36.84
C ALA A 403 4.62 30.07 37.39
N LYS A 404 5.05 31.03 36.56
CA LYS A 404 5.12 32.45 36.91
C LYS A 404 3.78 33.01 37.37
N PHE A 405 2.70 32.67 36.67
CA PHE A 405 1.34 33.08 37.07
C PHE A 405 0.91 32.46 38.41
N ALA A 406 1.24 31.19 38.64
CA ALA A 406 0.94 30.47 39.87
C ALA A 406 1.88 30.80 41.04
N GLY A 407 2.87 31.69 40.86
CA GLY A 407 3.90 31.97 41.87
C GLY A 407 4.88 30.82 42.13
N ILE A 408 4.92 29.81 41.26
CA ILE A 408 5.77 28.62 41.42
C ILE A 408 7.10 28.84 40.69
N LYS A 409 8.23 28.50 41.33
CA LYS A 409 9.56 28.52 40.71
C LYS A 409 9.65 27.45 39.62
N PHE A 410 9.85 27.87 38.36
CA PHE A 410 10.08 26.95 37.25
C PHE A 410 11.57 26.62 37.09
N VAL A 411 11.90 25.35 36.90
CA VAL A 411 13.27 24.91 36.60
C VAL A 411 13.29 24.23 35.23
N ASP A 412 13.92 24.88 34.25
CA ASP A 412 14.11 24.26 32.94
C ASP A 412 15.25 23.22 32.99
N LYS A 413 14.91 21.97 32.68
CA LYS A 413 15.86 20.85 32.62
C LYS A 413 16.50 20.71 31.22
N SER A 414 16.06 21.49 30.24
CA SER A 414 16.50 21.40 28.85
C SER A 414 17.82 22.15 28.66
N PRO A 415 18.79 21.59 27.90
CA PRO A 415 19.98 22.34 27.54
C PRO A 415 19.61 23.51 26.59
N ALA A 416 20.05 24.72 26.92
CA ALA A 416 19.87 25.89 26.06
C ALA A 416 20.71 25.75 24.78
N LEU A 417 20.21 26.30 23.67
CA LEU A 417 21.01 26.39 22.44
C LEU A 417 22.05 27.53 22.56
N PRO A 418 23.28 27.31 22.07
CA PRO A 418 24.30 28.35 22.01
C PRO A 418 23.81 29.57 21.22
N ASN A 419 24.18 30.78 21.65
CA ASN A 419 23.79 32.03 20.99
C ASN A 419 24.21 32.07 19.51
N SER A 420 25.38 31.54 19.18
CA SER A 420 25.85 31.43 17.80
C SER A 420 24.87 30.63 16.93
N VAL A 421 24.42 29.46 17.41
CA VAL A 421 23.46 28.62 16.70
C VAL A 421 22.10 29.31 16.61
N VAL A 422 21.61 29.93 17.69
CA VAL A 422 20.33 30.66 17.69
C VAL A 422 20.36 31.79 16.66
N ASN A 423 21.43 32.57 16.62
CA ASN A 423 21.58 33.69 15.69
C ASN A 423 21.61 33.21 14.22
N SER A 424 22.33 32.13 13.92
CA SER A 424 22.36 31.53 12.57
C SER A 424 20.97 31.04 12.13
N ILE A 425 20.22 30.37 13.00
CA ILE A 425 18.89 29.84 12.62
C ILE A 425 17.79 30.90 12.63
N LYS A 426 17.94 31.98 13.42
CA LYS A 426 16.91 33.01 13.64
C LYS A 426 16.45 33.63 12.34
N LYS A 427 17.38 34.06 11.48
CA LYS A 427 17.05 34.66 10.17
C LYS A 427 16.14 33.72 9.35
N THR A 428 16.60 32.49 9.13
CA THR A 428 15.88 31.48 8.35
C THR A 428 14.48 31.17 8.90
N TYR A 429 14.30 31.21 10.23
CA TYR A 429 13.01 30.98 10.86
C TYR A 429 12.09 32.21 10.79
N MET A 430 12.62 33.41 11.03
CA MET A 430 11.83 34.65 11.01
C MET A 430 11.30 34.95 9.60
N ASP A 431 12.03 34.58 8.55
CA ASP A 431 11.54 34.63 7.16
C ASP A 431 10.26 33.81 6.94
N LEU A 432 10.02 32.78 7.77
CA LEU A 432 8.79 31.99 7.73
C LEU A 432 7.68 32.59 8.59
N CYS A 433 7.99 33.53 9.48
CA CYS A 433 7.01 34.26 10.30
C CYS A 433 6.42 35.48 9.57
N ASP A 434 6.75 35.67 8.29
CA ASP A 434 6.25 36.76 7.46
C ASP A 434 4.71 36.73 7.31
N GLN A 435 4.08 37.90 7.43
CA GLN A 435 2.62 38.00 7.38
C GLN A 435 2.04 37.61 6.01
N LYS A 436 2.76 37.85 4.89
CA LYS A 436 2.27 37.47 3.56
C LYS A 436 2.19 35.95 3.42
N LEU A 437 3.14 35.21 4.03
CA LEU A 437 3.08 33.75 4.09
C LEU A 437 1.97 33.26 5.04
N LEU A 438 1.89 33.83 6.25
CA LEU A 438 0.92 33.39 7.26
C LEU A 438 -0.52 33.69 6.87
N LYS A 439 -0.79 34.79 6.15
CA LYS A 439 -2.10 35.11 5.60
C LYS A 439 -2.65 33.98 4.72
N LYS A 440 -1.77 33.31 3.95
CA LYS A 440 -2.11 32.15 3.11
C LYS A 440 -2.43 30.87 3.90
N CYS A 441 -2.25 30.88 5.23
CA CYS A 441 -2.54 29.76 6.13
C CYS A 441 -3.79 29.99 7.02
N LEU A 442 -4.41 31.17 6.97
CA LEU A 442 -5.54 31.55 7.84
C LEU A 442 -6.74 30.63 7.75
N HIS A 443 -6.87 29.87 6.66
CA HIS A 443 -7.95 28.91 6.44
C HIS A 443 -7.79 27.59 7.21
N GLY A 444 -6.59 27.24 7.69
CA GLY A 444 -6.34 26.02 8.48
C GLY A 444 -6.43 24.68 7.71
N LYS A 445 -6.55 24.70 6.39
CA LYS A 445 -6.75 23.52 5.51
C LYS A 445 -5.42 22.84 5.13
N THR A 446 -5.54 21.58 4.73
CA THR A 446 -4.43 20.68 4.37
C THR A 446 -4.71 19.97 3.05
N GLN A 447 -3.66 19.50 2.36
CA GLN A 447 -3.77 18.67 1.14
C GLN A 447 -3.74 17.16 1.44
N ASN A 448 -4.19 16.74 2.63
CA ASN A 448 -4.17 15.32 3.01
C ASN A 448 -5.03 14.46 2.07
N CYS A 449 -6.07 15.04 1.46
CA CYS A 449 -6.90 14.35 0.48
C CYS A 449 -6.10 13.95 -0.77
N ASN A 450 -5.16 14.78 -1.24
CA ASN A 450 -4.29 14.43 -2.37
C ASN A 450 -3.39 13.23 -2.04
N GLU A 451 -2.72 13.26 -0.88
CA GLU A 451 -1.90 12.13 -0.42
C GLU A 451 -2.75 10.84 -0.30
N SER A 452 -3.98 10.95 0.20
CA SER A 452 -4.92 9.82 0.29
C SER A 452 -5.35 9.30 -1.08
N PHE A 453 -5.75 10.17 -2.00
CA PHE A 453 -6.15 9.80 -3.35
C PHE A 453 -5.01 9.13 -4.12
N ASN A 454 -3.80 9.71 -4.05
CA ASN A 454 -2.62 9.14 -4.67
C ASN A 454 -2.38 7.70 -4.18
N ASN A 455 -2.58 7.42 -2.89
CA ASN A 455 -2.45 6.05 -2.37
C ASN A 455 -3.48 5.09 -3.00
N VAL A 456 -4.71 5.53 -3.26
CA VAL A 456 -5.74 4.70 -3.95
C VAL A 456 -5.33 4.43 -5.41
N VAL A 457 -4.84 5.45 -6.12
CA VAL A 457 -4.34 5.27 -7.51
C VAL A 457 -3.27 4.19 -7.55
N TRP A 458 -2.29 4.27 -6.65
CA TRP A 458 -1.14 3.36 -6.66
C TRP A 458 -1.41 2.01 -5.98
N SER A 459 -2.53 1.83 -5.28
CA SER A 459 -2.98 0.49 -4.88
C SER A 459 -3.60 -0.28 -6.04
N ILE A 460 -4.27 0.42 -6.97
CA ILE A 460 -4.87 -0.15 -8.19
C ILE A 460 -3.83 -0.31 -9.31
N VAL A 461 -2.88 0.62 -9.40
CA VAL A 461 -1.78 0.59 -10.38
C VAL A 461 -0.45 0.64 -9.65
N PRO A 462 0.09 -0.47 -9.12
CA PRO A 462 1.32 -0.45 -8.33
C PRO A 462 2.51 0.21 -9.04
N LYS A 463 3.29 1.00 -8.30
CA LYS A 463 4.44 1.76 -8.82
C LYS A 463 5.56 0.85 -9.34
N GLU A 464 5.60 -0.38 -8.88
CA GLU A 464 6.60 -1.39 -9.19
C GLU A 464 6.38 -2.02 -10.56
N THR A 465 5.14 -1.98 -11.07
CA THR A 465 4.76 -2.59 -12.36
C THR A 465 4.47 -1.50 -13.36
N PHE A 466 5.30 -1.36 -14.39
CA PHE A 466 5.03 -0.43 -15.48
C PHE A 466 3.74 -0.82 -16.22
N VAL A 467 2.91 0.17 -16.54
CA VAL A 467 1.68 -0.01 -17.31
C VAL A 467 1.60 0.95 -18.49
N GLU A 468 0.82 0.59 -19.51
CA GLU A 468 0.53 1.46 -20.64
C GLU A 468 -0.57 2.47 -20.30
N LEU A 469 -0.72 3.51 -21.13
CA LEU A 469 -1.68 4.60 -20.92
C LEU A 469 -3.11 4.09 -20.65
N GLN A 470 -3.58 3.09 -21.38
CA GLN A 470 -4.92 2.50 -21.19
C GLN A 470 -5.15 1.96 -19.78
N THR A 471 -4.20 1.17 -19.27
CA THR A 471 -4.28 0.61 -17.91
C THR A 471 -4.10 1.70 -16.85
N LEU A 472 -3.29 2.74 -17.11
CA LEU A 472 -3.18 3.91 -16.25
C LEU A 472 -4.52 4.66 -16.18
N ARG A 473 -5.15 4.91 -17.33
CA ARG A 473 -6.48 5.53 -17.43
C ARG A 473 -7.52 4.73 -16.66
N LEU A 474 -7.53 3.41 -16.83
CA LEU A 474 -8.45 2.52 -16.13
C LEU A 474 -8.28 2.66 -14.62
N GLY A 475 -7.04 2.53 -14.13
CA GLY A 475 -6.77 2.56 -12.71
C GLY A 475 -7.04 3.90 -12.04
N VAL A 476 -6.71 5.02 -12.70
CA VAL A 476 -7.01 6.37 -12.16
C VAL A 476 -8.51 6.61 -12.12
N ASN A 477 -9.27 6.22 -13.16
CA ASN A 477 -10.73 6.41 -13.14
C ASN A 477 -11.44 5.50 -12.13
N ILE A 478 -10.98 4.26 -11.92
CA ILE A 478 -11.44 3.43 -10.80
C ILE A 478 -11.15 4.14 -9.47
N ALA A 479 -9.93 4.68 -9.29
CA ALA A 479 -9.54 5.38 -8.07
C ALA A 479 -10.44 6.60 -7.78
N ILE A 480 -10.83 7.36 -8.82
CA ILE A 480 -11.75 8.51 -8.68
C ILE A 480 -13.09 8.05 -8.13
N ILE A 481 -13.70 7.03 -8.74
CA ILE A 481 -14.99 6.48 -8.31
C ILE A 481 -14.91 5.99 -6.86
N LEU A 482 -13.92 5.16 -6.53
CA LEU A 482 -13.74 4.62 -5.18
C LEU A 482 -13.48 5.72 -4.15
N PHE A 483 -12.70 6.73 -4.51
CA PHE A 483 -12.34 7.79 -3.59
C PHE A 483 -13.56 8.66 -3.24
N ASN A 484 -14.34 9.05 -4.25
CA ASN A 484 -15.50 9.93 -4.12
C ASN A 484 -16.76 9.23 -3.59
N SER A 485 -16.97 7.96 -3.94
CA SER A 485 -18.26 7.26 -3.74
C SER A 485 -18.14 5.84 -3.21
N GLY A 486 -16.94 5.39 -2.85
CA GLY A 486 -16.73 4.03 -2.34
C GLY A 486 -16.93 2.95 -3.41
N PHE A 487 -16.99 1.70 -2.96
CA PHE A 487 -17.26 0.54 -3.80
C PHE A 487 -18.65 0.58 -4.42
N ALA A 488 -19.67 1.08 -3.69
CA ALA A 488 -21.01 1.27 -4.26
C ALA A 488 -20.99 2.17 -5.52
N GLY A 489 -20.05 3.10 -5.62
CA GLY A 489 -19.84 3.93 -6.82
C GLY A 489 -19.50 3.16 -8.09
N LEU A 490 -19.05 1.90 -7.99
CA LEU A 490 -18.75 1.04 -9.14
C LEU A 490 -19.98 0.31 -9.69
N LEU A 491 -21.13 0.32 -8.99
CA LEU A 491 -22.35 -0.36 -9.46
C LEU A 491 -22.83 0.13 -10.84
N PRO A 492 -22.84 1.44 -11.16
CA PRO A 492 -23.18 1.93 -12.50
C PRO A 492 -22.24 1.44 -13.61
N VAL A 493 -21.00 1.07 -13.28
CA VAL A 493 -20.05 0.52 -14.26
C VAL A 493 -20.57 -0.82 -14.79
N PHE A 494 -21.10 -1.67 -13.91
CA PHE A 494 -21.66 -2.96 -14.31
C PHE A 494 -22.91 -2.81 -15.16
N GLN A 495 -23.78 -1.84 -14.83
CA GLN A 495 -24.96 -1.52 -15.62
C GLN A 495 -24.57 -1.11 -17.05
N LYS A 496 -23.60 -0.19 -17.21
CA LYS A 496 -23.11 0.24 -18.54
C LYS A 496 -22.38 -0.89 -19.29
N LEU A 497 -21.74 -1.82 -18.56
CA LEU A 497 -21.14 -3.01 -19.15
C LEU A 497 -22.18 -4.06 -19.61
N GLY A 498 -23.46 -3.86 -19.34
CA GLY A 498 -24.52 -4.83 -19.61
C GLY A 498 -24.39 -6.09 -18.74
N VAL A 499 -23.81 -5.96 -17.55
CA VAL A 499 -23.60 -7.07 -16.62
C VAL A 499 -24.73 -7.09 -15.61
N LEU A 500 -25.40 -8.23 -15.48
CA LEU A 500 -26.41 -8.45 -14.45
C LEU A 500 -25.72 -8.51 -13.08
N THR A 501 -26.12 -7.64 -12.16
CA THR A 501 -25.61 -7.60 -10.79
C THR A 501 -26.68 -8.11 -9.83
N GLY A 502 -26.39 -9.18 -9.10
CA GLY A 502 -27.25 -9.68 -8.03
C GLY A 502 -27.21 -8.82 -6.76
N PRO A 503 -28.14 -9.05 -5.80
CA PRO A 503 -28.16 -8.36 -4.51
C PRO A 503 -26.87 -8.56 -3.70
N ASP A 504 -26.22 -9.72 -3.83
CA ASP A 504 -25.00 -10.05 -3.08
C ASP A 504 -23.84 -9.10 -3.38
N LEU A 505 -23.64 -8.71 -4.65
CA LEU A 505 -22.58 -7.78 -5.02
C LEU A 505 -22.76 -6.42 -4.32
N LYS A 506 -24.01 -5.95 -4.23
CA LYS A 506 -24.35 -4.70 -3.54
C LYS A 506 -24.04 -4.83 -2.04
N MET A 507 -24.40 -5.95 -1.43
CA MET A 507 -24.12 -6.23 -0.01
C MET A 507 -22.61 -6.31 0.28
N PHE A 508 -21.83 -6.99 -0.57
CA PHE A 508 -20.37 -7.06 -0.42
C PHE A 508 -19.72 -5.69 -0.56
N TYR A 509 -20.15 -4.88 -1.54
CA TYR A 509 -19.61 -3.54 -1.73
C TYR A 509 -19.95 -2.62 -0.57
N TRP A 510 -21.18 -2.71 -0.06
CA TRP A 510 -21.58 -1.97 1.13
C TRP A 510 -20.77 -2.38 2.36
N SER A 511 -20.51 -3.68 2.55
CA SER A 511 -19.66 -4.20 3.62
C SER A 511 -18.25 -3.59 3.56
N LEU A 512 -17.62 -3.56 2.37
CA LEU A 512 -16.30 -2.94 2.18
C LEU A 512 -16.28 -1.45 2.52
N ASP A 513 -17.32 -0.71 2.10
CA ASP A 513 -17.46 0.71 2.40
C ASP A 513 -17.68 0.95 3.91
N ASN A 514 -18.47 0.11 4.58
CA ASN A 514 -18.66 0.17 6.03
C ASN A 514 -17.35 -0.10 6.78
N THR A 515 -16.56 -1.11 6.39
CA THR A 515 -15.24 -1.37 6.97
C THR A 515 -14.32 -0.15 6.84
N ARG A 516 -14.31 0.50 5.66
CA ARG A 516 -13.53 1.73 5.44
C ARG A 516 -13.95 2.85 6.40
N ILE A 517 -15.25 3.04 6.64
CA ILE A 517 -15.76 4.05 7.58
C ILE A 517 -15.36 3.73 9.02
N VAL A 518 -15.52 2.47 9.45
CA VAL A 518 -15.14 2.01 10.78
C VAL A 518 -13.63 2.22 11.03
N ASP A 519 -12.79 1.83 10.06
CA ASP A 519 -11.35 2.00 10.16
C ASP A 519 -10.93 3.48 10.19
N SER A 520 -11.54 4.30 9.35
CA SER A 520 -11.32 5.76 9.35
C SER A 520 -11.67 6.37 10.71
N THR A 521 -12.83 6.00 11.26
CA THR A 521 -13.30 6.45 12.58
C THR A 521 -12.37 5.99 13.69
N ARG A 522 -11.95 4.72 13.68
CA ARG A 522 -10.94 4.20 14.62
C ARG A 522 -9.63 4.97 14.52
N HIS A 523 -9.16 5.25 13.31
CA HIS A 523 -7.93 6.02 13.08
C HIS A 523 -8.05 7.50 13.40
N SER A 524 -9.25 8.07 13.47
CA SER A 524 -9.45 9.48 13.82
C SER A 524 -9.32 9.72 15.33
N LYS A 525 -9.56 8.69 16.17
CA LYS A 525 -9.49 8.73 17.64
C LYS A 525 -8.14 9.29 18.15
N PRO A 526 -8.13 10.22 19.14
CA PRO A 526 -6.91 10.80 19.69
C PRO A 526 -5.90 9.78 20.23
N SER A 527 -6.38 8.77 20.95
CA SER A 527 -5.57 7.67 21.50
C SER A 527 -4.81 6.91 20.40
N VAL A 528 -5.49 6.57 19.31
CA VAL A 528 -4.91 5.88 18.15
C VAL A 528 -3.91 6.78 17.40
N LYS A 529 -4.22 8.07 17.23
CA LYS A 529 -3.25 9.05 16.69
C LYS A 529 -1.99 9.15 17.57
N GLN A 530 -2.13 9.19 18.89
CA GLN A 530 -1.00 9.26 19.82
C GLN A 530 -0.17 7.98 19.82
N SER A 531 -0.81 6.81 19.85
CA SER A 531 -0.12 5.51 19.75
C SER A 531 0.69 5.39 18.46
N ARG A 532 0.11 5.76 17.31
CA ARG A 532 0.84 5.80 16.03
C ARG A 532 2.02 6.75 16.04
N LYS A 533 1.89 7.94 16.64
CA LYS A 533 3.00 8.89 16.82
C LYS A 533 4.13 8.28 17.67
N LYS A 534 3.81 7.65 18.80
CA LYS A 534 4.78 6.94 19.66
C LYS A 534 5.51 5.83 18.91
N ARG A 535 4.78 4.99 18.18
CA ARG A 535 5.36 3.90 17.35
C ARG A 535 6.28 4.43 16.25
N ARG A 536 5.87 5.49 15.53
CA ARG A 536 6.71 6.13 14.51
C ARG A 536 7.99 6.73 15.11
N ALA A 537 7.88 7.39 16.26
CA ALA A 537 9.03 7.94 16.98
C ALA A 537 10.01 6.84 17.44
N SER A 538 9.49 5.74 17.99
CA SER A 538 10.31 4.57 18.38
C SER A 538 11.03 3.97 17.18
N LYS A 539 10.33 3.75 16.06
CA LYS A 539 10.94 3.24 14.82
C LYS A 539 12.03 4.18 14.29
N LYS A 540 11.77 5.49 14.26
CA LYS A 540 12.76 6.50 13.83
C LYS A 540 13.98 6.50 14.75
N SER A 541 13.78 6.41 16.07
CA SER A 541 14.89 6.32 17.03
C SER A 541 15.72 5.05 16.84
N LYS A 542 15.09 3.90 16.52
CA LYS A 542 15.84 2.67 16.20
C LYS A 542 16.70 2.89 14.96
N ILE A 543 16.13 3.44 13.88
CA ILE A 543 16.86 3.73 12.63
C ILE A 543 18.05 4.67 12.90
N LEU A 544 17.85 5.79 13.61
CA LEU A 544 18.93 6.72 13.95
C LEU A 544 20.03 6.08 14.81
N LYS A 545 19.68 5.12 15.68
CA LYS A 545 20.67 4.35 16.46
C LYS A 545 21.45 3.36 15.59
N PHE A 546 20.84 2.81 14.54
CA PHE A 546 21.56 1.99 13.55
C PHE A 546 22.48 2.85 12.70
N GLU A 547 22.00 3.98 12.16
CA GLU A 547 22.80 4.92 11.36
C GLU A 547 23.97 5.51 12.17
N ALA A 548 23.77 5.84 13.45
CA ALA A 548 24.85 6.35 14.31
C ALA A 548 25.91 5.30 14.68
N LYS A 549 25.58 4.00 14.61
CA LYS A 549 26.55 2.90 14.80
C LYS A 549 27.33 2.58 13.52
N GLU A 550 26.86 3.03 12.36
CA GLU A 550 27.54 2.85 11.07
C GLU A 550 28.60 3.94 10.79
N ASP A 551 28.57 5.06 11.53
CA ASP A 551 29.50 6.20 11.41
C ASP A 551 30.76 6.05 12.33
N ASP A 552 30.80 5.02 13.18
CA ASP A 552 32.02 4.61 13.90
C ASP A 552 32.87 3.76 12.95
N GLY A 553 33.92 4.40 12.42
CA GLY A 553 34.74 3.92 11.31
C GLY A 553 35.24 2.49 11.43
N ALA A 554 34.88 1.65 10.45
CA ALA A 554 35.65 0.50 9.93
C ALA A 554 34.83 -0.39 8.96
N TYR A 555 33.59 -0.05 8.60
CA TYR A 555 32.76 -0.91 7.73
C TYR A 555 32.03 -0.18 6.58
N ALA A 556 32.43 1.04 6.24
CA ALA A 556 31.87 1.82 5.13
C ALA A 556 32.06 1.16 3.74
N ALA A 557 33.00 0.22 3.57
CA ALA A 557 33.28 -0.42 2.28
C ALA A 557 32.44 -1.69 1.97
N LYS A 558 31.67 -2.23 2.92
CA LYS A 558 30.87 -3.46 2.69
C LYS A 558 29.37 -3.21 2.53
N PHE A 559 28.84 -2.10 3.01
CA PHE A 559 27.41 -1.76 2.87
C PHE A 559 27.05 -0.98 1.59
N GLU A 560 28.04 -0.40 0.89
CA GLU A 560 27.82 0.22 -0.43
C GLU A 560 27.42 -0.79 -1.52
N ASN A 561 27.80 -2.07 -1.37
CA ASN A 561 27.46 -3.13 -2.32
C ASN A 561 26.05 -3.73 -2.13
N GLN A 562 25.36 -3.48 -1.01
CA GLN A 562 24.00 -3.99 -0.81
C GLN A 562 22.91 -2.96 -1.20
N PHE A 563 23.23 -1.67 -1.23
CA PHE A 563 22.35 -0.62 -1.78
C PHE A 563 22.59 -0.31 -3.27
N ARG A 564 23.67 -0.82 -3.88
CA ARG A 564 23.88 -0.79 -5.35
C ARG A 564 22.85 -1.61 -6.13
N ASN A 565 22.15 -2.55 -5.50
CA ASN A 565 21.06 -3.31 -6.14
C ASN A 565 19.68 -2.62 -6.10
N GLN A 566 19.57 -1.40 -5.55
CA GLN A 566 18.33 -0.59 -5.63
C GLN A 566 18.54 0.82 -6.19
N ARG A 567 19.75 1.19 -6.61
CA ARG A 567 20.04 2.39 -7.40
C ARG A 567 21.06 2.07 -8.49
N PHE A 568 20.56 1.73 -9.68
CA PHE A 568 21.01 2.11 -11.04
C PHE A 568 20.70 1.01 -12.06
N LYS A 569 19.69 1.24 -12.91
CA LYS A 569 19.82 0.94 -14.35
C LYS A 569 20.16 2.26 -15.05
N ALA A 570 21.28 2.23 -15.75
CA ALA A 570 21.74 3.12 -16.82
C ALA A 570 22.10 4.57 -16.46
N LYS A 571 23.40 4.80 -16.22
CA LYS A 571 24.15 5.86 -16.91
C LYS A 571 25.45 5.26 -17.45
N THR A 572 25.46 5.00 -18.75
CA THR A 572 26.68 4.86 -19.55
C THR A 572 27.18 6.25 -19.90
N LYS A 573 28.45 6.55 -19.61
CA LYS A 573 29.37 7.38 -20.42
C LYS A 573 30.79 7.35 -19.81
N PRO A 574 31.82 7.63 -20.63
CA PRO A 574 32.94 6.73 -20.90
C PRO A 574 34.05 6.77 -19.86
N LYS A 575 34.78 5.66 -19.72
CA LYS A 575 36.04 5.58 -18.99
C LYS A 575 37.16 6.17 -19.84
N GLU A 576 37.80 7.20 -19.33
CA GLU A 576 39.17 7.56 -19.70
C GLU A 576 40.13 6.47 -19.25
N THR A 577 41.13 6.25 -20.10
CA THR A 577 42.21 5.26 -20.04
C THR A 577 43.25 5.63 -19.00
N VAL A 578 43.59 4.69 -18.11
CA VAL A 578 44.92 4.67 -17.47
C VAL A 578 45.40 3.22 -17.41
N ASP A 579 46.65 3.06 -17.83
CA ASP A 579 47.46 1.86 -18.03
C ASP A 579 47.48 0.86 -16.86
N GLU A 580 47.27 -0.42 -17.17
CA GLU A 580 47.79 -1.54 -16.38
C GLU A 580 48.84 -2.29 -17.20
N ARG A 581 50.12 -2.07 -16.87
CA ARG A 581 51.22 -2.98 -17.19
C ARG A 581 51.97 -3.33 -15.91
N LYS A 582 51.79 -4.56 -15.45
CA LYS A 582 52.78 -5.50 -14.84
C LYS A 582 52.02 -6.47 -13.92
N ARG A 583 51.68 -7.64 -14.45
CA ARG A 583 52.43 -8.91 -14.38
C ARG A 583 52.18 -9.69 -13.09
N ASN A 584 51.37 -10.75 -13.28
CA ASN A 584 51.40 -12.06 -12.63
C ASN A 584 52.69 -12.40 -11.89
N THR A 585 52.55 -12.77 -10.61
CA THR A 585 53.20 -13.95 -10.03
C THR A 585 52.25 -14.58 -9.00
N PRO A 586 52.04 -15.91 -9.02
CA PRO A 586 51.24 -16.61 -8.01
C PRO A 586 52.09 -16.84 -6.75
N LYS A 587 51.63 -16.37 -5.59
CA LYS A 587 52.23 -16.69 -4.29
C LYS A 587 51.34 -17.65 -3.49
N PRO A 588 51.94 -18.58 -2.73
CA PRO A 588 51.30 -19.81 -2.27
C PRO A 588 50.27 -19.58 -1.16
N HIS A 589 49.26 -20.44 -1.15
CA HIS A 589 48.15 -20.48 -0.21
C HIS A 589 48.67 -20.73 1.23
N ARG A 590 48.70 -19.70 2.09
CA ARG A 590 48.73 -19.92 3.55
C ARG A 590 47.29 -20.19 4.00
N SER A 591 47.00 -21.45 4.29
CA SER A 591 45.74 -21.90 4.91
C SER A 591 45.56 -21.25 6.28
N ARG A 592 44.80 -20.15 6.34
CA ARG A 592 44.27 -19.67 7.61
C ARG A 592 43.13 -20.59 8.02
N LYS A 593 43.26 -21.24 9.19
CA LYS A 593 42.18 -21.95 9.89
C LYS A 593 41.03 -20.99 10.12
N ILE A 594 40.05 -21.01 9.22
CA ILE A 594 38.85 -20.17 9.30
C ILE A 594 37.81 -20.93 10.11
N LYS A 595 37.38 -20.33 11.23
CA LYS A 595 36.33 -20.82 12.10
C LYS A 595 34.96 -20.33 11.61
N CYS A 596 34.03 -21.26 11.40
CA CYS A 596 32.67 -20.94 10.99
C CYS A 596 31.91 -20.24 12.13
N TRP A 597 31.35 -19.05 11.86
CA TRP A 597 30.56 -18.29 12.84
C TRP A 597 29.18 -18.90 13.14
N THR A 598 28.78 -19.94 12.41
CA THR A 598 27.45 -20.57 12.56
C THR A 598 27.49 -21.83 13.41
N CYS A 599 28.51 -22.68 13.26
CA CYS A 599 28.67 -23.91 14.04
C CYS A 599 29.93 -23.96 14.90
N GLY A 600 30.84 -22.99 14.76
CA GLY A 600 32.09 -22.95 15.53
C GLY A 600 33.20 -23.89 15.06
N LEU A 601 32.97 -24.73 14.04
CA LEU A 601 33.99 -25.66 13.50
C LEU A 601 34.93 -24.98 12.51
N GLU A 602 36.19 -25.45 12.45
CA GLU A 602 37.21 -24.95 11.52
C GLU A 602 37.10 -25.62 10.14
N GLY A 603 37.50 -24.92 9.08
CA GLY A 603 37.64 -25.50 7.73
C GLY A 603 36.58 -25.05 6.70
N HIS A 604 35.57 -24.28 7.11
CA HIS A 604 34.56 -23.72 6.19
C HIS A 604 34.04 -22.36 6.69
N VAL A 605 33.51 -21.54 5.79
CA VAL A 605 32.84 -20.28 6.16
C VAL A 605 31.33 -20.48 6.39
N SER A 606 30.68 -19.59 7.14
CA SER A 606 29.23 -19.64 7.43
C SER A 606 28.29 -19.69 6.22
N ARG A 607 28.79 -19.55 4.99
CA ARG A 607 28.04 -19.76 3.74
C ARG A 607 28.00 -21.22 3.30
N GLU A 608 28.99 -22.01 3.68
CA GLU A 608 29.18 -23.41 3.31
C GLU A 608 28.73 -24.36 4.45
N CYS A 609 28.23 -23.79 5.56
CA CYS A 609 27.80 -24.55 6.72
C CYS A 609 26.49 -25.31 6.44
N GLU A 610 26.55 -26.64 6.41
CA GLU A 610 25.40 -27.51 6.12
C GLU A 610 24.31 -27.44 7.19
N GLN A 611 24.65 -27.10 8.44
CA GLN A 611 23.69 -26.90 9.53
C GLN A 611 22.71 -25.73 9.28
N LYS A 612 23.01 -24.86 8.31
CA LYS A 612 22.13 -23.76 7.88
C LYS A 612 20.90 -24.24 7.11
N LYS A 613 20.88 -25.50 6.63
CA LYS A 613 19.75 -26.05 5.86
C LYS A 613 18.62 -26.63 6.74
N LYS A 614 18.78 -26.73 8.07
CA LYS A 614 17.77 -27.34 8.97
C LYS A 614 17.05 -26.39 9.95
N SER A 615 17.31 -25.08 9.94
CA SER A 615 16.62 -24.12 10.84
C SER A 615 15.73 -23.12 10.08
N LYS A 616 14.58 -23.58 9.60
CA LYS A 616 13.43 -22.69 9.39
C LYS A 616 12.83 -22.38 10.77
N THR A 617 13.05 -21.17 11.26
CA THR A 617 12.30 -20.65 12.40
C THR A 617 10.83 -20.49 11.98
N HIS A 618 9.97 -21.39 12.47
CA HIS A 618 8.54 -21.17 12.46
C HIS A 618 8.24 -20.02 13.43
N SER A 619 7.84 -18.85 12.91
CA SER A 619 7.31 -17.77 13.73
C SER A 619 5.82 -18.03 13.93
N ALA A 620 5.40 -18.58 15.06
CA ALA A 620 4.00 -18.61 15.45
C ALA A 620 3.49 -17.16 15.64
N VAL A 621 2.44 -16.80 14.90
CA VAL A 621 1.73 -15.50 14.99
C VAL A 621 0.36 -15.73 15.64
N GLY A 622 0.26 -15.64 16.97
CA GLY A 622 -1.04 -15.69 17.65
C GLY A 622 -1.79 -14.37 17.53
N PHE A 623 -3.07 -14.38 17.18
CA PHE A 623 -3.97 -13.25 17.43
C PHE A 623 -4.53 -13.39 18.84
N CYS A 624 -4.47 -12.33 19.66
CA CYS A 624 -5.08 -12.32 20.99
C CYS A 624 -5.67 -10.92 21.26
N VAL A 625 -6.97 -10.82 21.52
CA VAL A 625 -7.65 -9.61 22.01
C VAL A 625 -8.13 -9.86 23.42
N ALA A 626 -7.63 -9.10 24.41
CA ALA A 626 -8.34 -8.92 25.68
C ALA A 626 -7.90 -7.63 26.39
N ASN A 627 -8.75 -6.61 26.37
CA ASN A 627 -8.86 -5.64 27.46
C ASN A 627 -10.29 -5.78 27.99
N VAL A 628 -10.49 -6.71 28.93
CA VAL A 628 -11.70 -6.73 29.76
C VAL A 628 -11.27 -6.21 31.12
N SER A 629 -11.52 -4.93 31.35
CA SER A 629 -11.40 -4.30 32.66
C SER A 629 -12.65 -4.64 33.47
N ASP A 630 -12.64 -5.80 34.11
CA ASP A 630 -13.47 -6.08 35.26
C ASP A 630 -12.86 -7.25 36.04
N ALA A 631 -13.00 -7.22 37.37
CA ALA A 631 -12.41 -8.16 38.33
C ALA A 631 -12.91 -9.61 38.13
N ARG A 632 -12.39 -10.29 37.11
CA ARG A 632 -12.65 -11.71 36.83
C ARG A 632 -11.40 -12.54 37.04
N ASP A 633 -11.63 -13.80 37.41
CA ASP A 633 -10.59 -14.77 37.69
C ASP A 633 -9.69 -14.99 36.47
N ARG A 634 -8.39 -14.72 36.63
CA ARG A 634 -7.35 -14.89 35.60
C ARG A 634 -7.15 -16.35 35.19
N SER A 635 -7.74 -17.30 35.93
CA SER A 635 -7.72 -18.73 35.66
C SER A 635 -8.66 -19.17 34.51
N GLN A 636 -9.58 -18.29 34.09
CA GLN A 636 -10.59 -18.60 33.06
C GLN A 636 -9.99 -18.82 31.66
N TRP A 637 -10.62 -19.71 30.90
CA TRP A 637 -10.25 -20.07 29.53
C TRP A 637 -11.18 -19.40 28.50
N ILE A 638 -10.61 -18.71 27.53
CA ILE A 638 -11.32 -18.07 26.42
C ILE A 638 -11.20 -18.94 25.17
N LEU A 639 -12.32 -19.19 24.51
CA LEU A 639 -12.34 -19.82 23.19
C LEU A 639 -11.95 -18.80 22.13
N ASP A 640 -10.81 -19.01 21.48
CA ASP A 640 -10.20 -18.03 20.55
C ASP A 640 -9.83 -18.70 19.22
N SER A 641 -10.53 -18.31 18.15
CA SER A 641 -10.24 -18.77 16.79
C SER A 641 -9.00 -18.10 16.18
N GLY A 642 -8.54 -16.98 16.73
CA GLY A 642 -7.33 -16.28 16.31
C GLY A 642 -6.05 -16.84 16.93
N CYS A 643 -6.16 -17.67 17.96
CA CYS A 643 -5.00 -18.24 18.62
C CYS A 643 -4.48 -19.47 17.85
N ILE A 644 -3.17 -19.49 17.54
CA ILE A 644 -2.53 -20.60 16.81
C ILE A 644 -2.41 -21.88 17.64
N THR A 645 -2.23 -21.74 18.96
CA THR A 645 -2.05 -22.86 19.88
C THR A 645 -2.68 -22.53 21.23
N HIS A 646 -2.81 -23.51 22.12
CA HIS A 646 -3.28 -23.24 23.47
C HIS A 646 -2.23 -22.43 24.25
N MET A 647 -2.67 -21.47 25.06
CA MET A 647 -1.77 -20.64 25.87
C MET A 647 -2.32 -20.50 27.29
N CYS A 648 -1.45 -20.69 28.28
CA CYS A 648 -1.83 -20.68 29.68
C CYS A 648 -0.92 -19.73 30.49
N ASN A 649 -1.51 -18.99 31.42
CA ASN A 649 -0.85 -18.02 32.28
C ASN A 649 -0.51 -18.57 33.67
N ASN A 650 -1.03 -19.74 34.03
CA ASN A 650 -0.93 -20.31 35.36
C ASN A 650 -0.26 -21.69 35.29
N GLU A 651 0.89 -21.79 35.95
CA GLU A 651 1.72 -22.98 36.04
C GLU A 651 0.98 -24.16 36.67
N SER A 652 0.03 -23.92 37.59
CA SER A 652 -0.69 -24.99 38.29
C SER A 652 -1.60 -25.83 37.37
N PHE A 653 -1.88 -25.37 36.15
CA PHE A 653 -2.62 -26.14 35.17
C PHE A 653 -1.74 -27.10 34.37
N PHE A 654 -0.41 -27.04 34.52
CA PHE A 654 0.51 -27.94 33.81
C PHE A 654 0.84 -29.17 34.65
N GLU A 655 0.82 -30.33 34.01
CA GLU A 655 1.35 -31.59 34.58
C GLU A 655 2.89 -31.60 34.52
N TYR A 656 3.45 -31.05 33.44
CA TYR A 656 4.88 -30.78 33.29
C TYR A 656 5.09 -29.60 32.34
N ILE A 657 6.24 -28.91 32.47
CA ILE A 657 6.66 -27.82 31.57
C ILE A 657 8.09 -28.09 31.11
N GLU A 658 8.28 -28.09 29.80
CA GLU A 658 9.58 -28.25 29.14
C GLU A 658 10.04 -26.93 28.46
N PRO A 659 11.35 -26.74 28.28
CA PRO A 659 11.89 -25.58 27.56
C PRO A 659 11.37 -25.52 26.11
N SER A 660 10.79 -24.39 25.73
CA SER A 660 10.33 -24.17 24.35
C SER A 660 11.43 -23.59 23.45
N ASN A 661 11.45 -24.06 22.20
CA ASN A 661 12.21 -23.42 21.12
C ASN A 661 11.64 -22.04 20.73
N GLU A 662 10.37 -21.78 21.07
CA GLU A 662 9.74 -20.48 20.87
C GLU A 662 10.11 -19.54 22.02
N LYS A 663 10.72 -18.38 21.70
CA LYS A 663 11.15 -17.41 22.72
C LYS A 663 10.09 -16.36 23.06
N CYS A 664 9.15 -16.12 22.14
CA CYS A 664 8.11 -15.11 22.29
C CYS A 664 6.95 -15.34 21.31
N VAL A 665 5.74 -14.96 21.72
CA VAL A 665 4.55 -14.88 20.87
C VAL A 665 4.22 -13.42 20.62
N LYS A 666 3.87 -13.06 19.38
CA LYS A 666 3.34 -11.73 19.06
C LYS A 666 1.85 -11.70 19.36
N LEU A 667 1.38 -10.67 20.06
CA LEU A 667 -0.04 -10.43 20.34
C LEU A 667 -0.66 -9.46 19.30
N ASP A 668 -1.99 -9.30 19.29
CA ASP A 668 -2.70 -8.45 18.30
C ASP A 668 -2.31 -6.97 18.39
N ASP A 669 -2.00 -6.48 19.60
CA ASP A 669 -1.49 -5.13 19.81
C ASP A 669 -0.05 -4.92 19.30
N LYS A 670 0.57 -5.97 18.75
CA LYS A 670 1.95 -6.07 18.25
C LYS A 670 3.01 -6.00 19.35
N SER A 671 2.60 -6.20 20.61
CA SER A 671 3.53 -6.53 21.69
C SER A 671 4.01 -7.98 21.56
N GLU A 672 5.09 -8.30 22.28
CA GLU A 672 5.66 -9.64 22.34
C GLU A 672 5.54 -10.14 23.78
N ALA A 673 4.89 -11.28 23.98
CA ALA A 673 4.81 -11.98 25.25
C ALA A 673 5.89 -13.07 25.30
N LYS A 674 6.63 -13.16 26.40
CA LYS A 674 7.73 -14.12 26.56
C LYS A 674 7.15 -15.51 26.86
N VAL A 675 7.56 -16.51 26.07
CA VAL A 675 7.26 -17.92 26.33
C VAL A 675 8.27 -18.43 27.36
N GLN A 676 7.79 -19.04 28.43
CA GLN A 676 8.63 -19.62 29.48
C GLN A 676 8.79 -21.13 29.35
N GLY A 677 7.87 -21.80 28.65
CA GLY A 677 7.95 -23.22 28.34
C GLY A 677 6.73 -23.69 27.57
N HIS A 678 6.62 -24.98 27.34
CA HIS A 678 5.40 -25.63 26.86
C HIS A 678 5.20 -26.96 27.59
N GLY A 679 4.00 -27.50 27.58
CA GLY A 679 3.78 -28.78 28.22
C GLY A 679 2.33 -29.23 28.19
N LYS A 680 2.08 -30.30 28.93
CA LYS A 680 0.75 -30.90 29.06
C LYS A 680 -0.07 -30.11 30.06
N THR A 681 -1.22 -29.60 29.63
CA THR A 681 -2.12 -28.77 30.44
C THR A 681 -3.44 -29.48 30.69
N ASN A 682 -3.91 -29.39 31.93
CA ASN A 682 -5.19 -29.89 32.41
C ASN A 682 -6.07 -28.67 32.67
N PHE A 683 -6.99 -28.37 31.75
CA PHE A 683 -7.92 -27.27 31.97
C PHE A 683 -9.27 -27.80 32.49
N PRO A 684 -9.79 -27.21 33.58
CA PRO A 684 -11.06 -27.62 34.15
C PRO A 684 -12.19 -27.29 33.18
N ALA A 685 -13.11 -28.21 33.00
CA ALA A 685 -14.28 -28.00 32.15
C ALA A 685 -15.46 -28.87 32.60
N ILE A 686 -16.67 -28.40 32.31
CA ILE A 686 -17.86 -29.23 32.47
C ILE A 686 -18.05 -30.07 31.20
N VAL A 687 -17.79 -31.38 31.31
CA VAL A 687 -18.04 -32.40 30.28
C VAL A 687 -19.34 -33.12 30.64
N ASN A 688 -20.32 -33.15 29.73
CA ASN A 688 -21.58 -33.87 29.94
C ASN A 688 -22.29 -33.54 31.28
N ARG A 689 -22.22 -32.27 31.71
CA ARG A 689 -22.76 -31.75 32.98
C ARG A 689 -22.03 -32.21 34.26
N GLN A 690 -20.86 -32.83 34.14
CA GLN A 690 -19.98 -33.17 35.25
C GLN A 690 -18.66 -32.40 35.15
N ARG A 691 -18.06 -32.04 36.29
CA ARG A 691 -16.71 -31.46 36.31
C ARG A 691 -15.69 -32.51 35.88
N SER A 692 -14.88 -32.17 34.90
CA SER A 692 -13.81 -33.01 34.36
C SER A 692 -12.63 -32.13 33.95
N TYR A 693 -11.56 -32.75 33.46
CA TYR A 693 -10.40 -32.06 32.92
C TYR A 693 -10.20 -32.46 31.46
N VAL A 694 -9.92 -31.47 30.62
CA VAL A 694 -9.53 -31.71 29.23
C VAL A 694 -8.03 -31.47 29.12
N HIS A 695 -7.36 -32.39 28.46
CA HIS A 695 -5.91 -32.42 28.36
C HIS A 695 -5.43 -31.96 26.99
N SER A 696 -4.35 -31.17 26.95
CA SER A 696 -3.63 -30.83 25.72
C SER A 696 -2.13 -30.95 25.94
N ASN A 697 -1.44 -31.68 25.06
CA ASN A 697 -0.01 -31.98 25.19
C ASN A 697 0.91 -30.85 24.67
N GLU A 698 0.35 -29.79 24.07
CA GLU A 698 1.10 -28.72 23.40
C GLU A 698 0.58 -27.31 23.77
N THR A 699 0.52 -27.00 25.06
CA THR A 699 0.13 -25.66 25.53
C THR A 699 1.37 -24.83 25.84
N LEU A 700 1.41 -23.58 25.40
CA LEU A 700 2.50 -22.66 25.75
C LEU A 700 2.26 -22.01 27.12
N TYR A 701 3.31 -21.89 27.92
CA TYR A 701 3.28 -21.17 29.20
C TYR A 701 3.74 -19.72 29.05
N LEU A 702 2.83 -18.78 29.33
CA LEU A 702 3.02 -17.33 29.24
C LEU A 702 2.39 -16.60 30.45
N PRO A 703 3.11 -16.43 31.57
CA PRO A 703 2.55 -15.85 32.81
C PRO A 703 2.09 -14.38 32.69
N SER A 704 2.53 -13.68 31.64
CA SER A 704 2.11 -12.32 31.31
C SER A 704 0.71 -12.22 30.71
N LEU A 705 0.05 -13.33 30.38
CA LEU A 705 -1.30 -13.31 29.81
C LEU A 705 -2.37 -12.95 30.84
N SER A 706 -3.36 -12.18 30.40
CA SER A 706 -4.51 -11.78 31.23
C SER A 706 -5.49 -12.93 31.48
N PHE A 707 -5.69 -13.80 30.48
CA PHE A 707 -6.56 -14.98 30.52
C PHE A 707 -5.90 -16.15 29.77
N ASN A 708 -6.37 -17.38 30.02
CA ASN A 708 -5.95 -18.56 29.26
C ASN A 708 -6.68 -18.61 27.92
N LEU A 709 -6.04 -19.13 26.87
CA LEU A 709 -6.57 -19.16 25.50
C LEU A 709 -6.67 -20.59 24.98
N LEU A 710 -7.86 -20.95 24.52
CA LEU A 710 -8.17 -22.23 23.89
C LEU A 710 -8.29 -22.04 22.37
N SER A 711 -7.31 -22.55 21.62
CA SER A 711 -7.30 -22.44 20.16
C SER A 711 -8.38 -23.30 19.51
N VAL A 712 -9.28 -22.68 18.75
CA VAL A 712 -10.29 -23.41 17.94
C VAL A 712 -9.61 -24.31 16.91
N ALA A 713 -8.52 -23.83 16.28
CA ALA A 713 -7.80 -24.61 15.27
C ALA A 713 -7.18 -25.90 15.84
N LYS A 714 -6.62 -25.85 17.06
CA LYS A 714 -6.10 -27.05 17.73
C LYS A 714 -7.23 -28.00 18.13
N LEU A 715 -8.38 -27.48 18.58
CA LEU A 715 -9.57 -28.29 18.86
C LEU A 715 -10.07 -29.00 17.58
N THR A 716 -10.19 -28.30 16.46
CA THR A 716 -10.66 -28.91 15.20
C THR A 716 -9.69 -29.95 14.67
N ASN A 717 -8.37 -29.76 14.84
CA ASN A 717 -7.38 -30.78 14.49
C ASN A 717 -7.50 -32.05 15.33
N LEU A 718 -8.05 -31.95 16.55
CA LEU A 718 -8.32 -33.08 17.44
C LEU A 718 -9.71 -33.71 17.21
N GLY A 719 -10.39 -33.33 16.11
CA GLY A 719 -11.70 -33.88 15.73
C GLY A 719 -12.90 -33.25 16.43
N PHE A 720 -12.72 -32.11 17.12
CA PHE A 720 -13.83 -31.36 17.70
C PHE A 720 -14.49 -30.46 16.68
N THR A 721 -15.80 -30.30 16.80
CA THR A 721 -16.60 -29.27 16.12
C THR A 721 -16.99 -28.19 17.12
N VAL A 722 -17.01 -26.94 16.67
CA VAL A 722 -17.37 -25.79 17.51
C VAL A 722 -18.55 -25.06 16.86
N HIS A 723 -19.68 -25.02 17.57
CA HIS A 723 -20.92 -24.39 17.10
C HIS A 723 -21.25 -23.17 17.95
N PHE A 724 -21.26 -21.98 17.34
CA PHE A 724 -21.60 -20.73 18.00
C PHE A 724 -23.08 -20.40 17.81
N ASN A 725 -23.83 -20.33 18.91
CA ASN A 725 -25.29 -20.14 18.93
C ASN A 725 -25.69 -18.74 19.44
N GLY A 726 -24.85 -17.73 19.15
CA GLY A 726 -25.07 -16.33 19.56
C GLY A 726 -24.78 -16.05 21.05
N GLN A 727 -25.30 -16.87 21.96
CA GLN A 727 -25.13 -16.74 23.43
C GLN A 727 -24.18 -17.78 24.04
N THR A 728 -24.00 -18.92 23.38
CA THR A 728 -23.09 -19.99 23.83
C THR A 728 -22.28 -20.52 22.65
N ALA A 729 -21.17 -21.20 22.96
CA ALA A 729 -20.47 -22.04 22.00
C ALA A 729 -20.48 -23.49 22.53
N ASP A 730 -20.99 -24.41 21.72
CA ASP A 730 -20.93 -25.85 21.98
C ASP A 730 -19.68 -26.43 21.30
N ILE A 731 -18.82 -27.09 22.06
CA ILE A 731 -17.62 -27.78 21.56
C ILE A 731 -17.88 -29.29 21.68
N VAL A 732 -18.02 -29.96 20.55
CA VAL A 732 -18.52 -31.35 20.47
C VAL A 732 -17.48 -32.24 19.81
N ASN A 733 -17.17 -33.37 20.44
CA ASN A 733 -16.46 -34.47 19.78
C ASN A 733 -17.38 -35.70 19.75
N PRO A 734 -18.04 -35.97 18.62
CA PRO A 734 -18.99 -37.08 18.51
C PRO A 734 -18.30 -38.45 18.61
N LEU A 735 -16.98 -38.54 18.33
CA LEU A 735 -16.21 -39.78 18.45
C LEU A 735 -15.83 -40.11 19.91
N LYS A 736 -15.86 -39.11 20.81
CA LYS A 736 -15.47 -39.26 22.22
C LYS A 736 -16.62 -39.03 23.20
N ASP A 737 -17.85 -38.92 22.69
CA ASP A 737 -19.05 -38.54 23.44
C ASP A 737 -18.82 -37.34 24.40
N MET A 738 -18.05 -36.35 23.93
CA MET A 738 -17.65 -35.22 24.78
C MET A 738 -18.30 -33.92 24.31
N LYS A 739 -19.03 -33.26 25.22
CA LYS A 739 -19.61 -31.94 24.99
C LYS A 739 -19.15 -30.95 26.07
N LEU A 740 -18.40 -29.94 25.64
CA LEU A 740 -18.05 -28.76 26.44
C LEU A 740 -18.94 -27.59 26.04
N LYS A 741 -19.12 -26.64 26.96
CA LYS A 741 -19.84 -25.39 26.69
C LYS A 741 -19.01 -24.18 27.08
N ALA A 742 -19.10 -23.13 26.28
CA ALA A 742 -18.62 -21.80 26.61
C ALA A 742 -19.76 -20.79 26.58
N ASP A 743 -19.79 -19.88 27.56
CA ASP A 743 -20.81 -18.85 27.69
C ASP A 743 -20.27 -17.53 27.12
N ARG A 744 -21.09 -16.84 26.32
CA ARG A 744 -20.72 -15.52 25.80
C ARG A 744 -20.85 -14.49 26.90
N VAL A 745 -19.78 -13.75 27.15
CA VAL A 745 -19.81 -12.58 28.02
C VAL A 745 -19.16 -11.39 27.31
N GLY A 746 -19.98 -10.40 26.94
CA GLY A 746 -19.57 -9.34 26.02
C GLY A 746 -19.29 -9.90 24.62
N ASP A 747 -18.09 -9.68 24.11
CA ASP A 747 -17.65 -10.15 22.79
C ASP A 747 -16.75 -11.40 22.84
N LEU A 748 -16.67 -12.07 24.00
CA LEU A 748 -15.80 -13.24 24.22
C LEU A 748 -16.61 -14.43 24.73
N TYR A 749 -16.13 -15.64 24.43
CA TYR A 749 -16.71 -16.91 24.89
C TYR A 749 -15.79 -17.54 25.95
N PHE A 750 -16.30 -17.69 27.17
CA PHE A 750 -15.56 -18.26 28.30
C PHE A 750 -15.97 -19.71 28.52
N LEU A 751 -15.01 -20.62 28.59
CA LEU A 751 -15.26 -22.03 28.87
C LEU A 751 -15.92 -22.17 30.24
N ARG A 752 -16.95 -23.01 30.32
CA ARG A 752 -17.63 -23.33 31.57
C ARG A 752 -16.78 -24.31 32.38
N THR A 753 -16.24 -23.85 33.50
CA THR A 753 -15.30 -24.57 34.38
C THR A 753 -15.95 -25.08 35.66
#